data_AF-A0A150HXG8-F1
#
_entry.id   AF-A0A150HXG8-F1
#
_cell.length_a   1.000
_cell.length_b   1.000
_cell.length_c   1.000
_cell.angle_alpha   90.00
_cell.angle_beta   90.00
_cell.angle_gamma   90.00
#
_symmetry.space_group_name_H-M   'P 1'
#
loop_
_entity.id
_entity.type
_entity.pdbx_description
1 polymer ?
#
loop_
_entity_poly.entity_id
_entity_poly.type
_entity_poly.pdbx_seq_one_letter_code
_entity_poly.pdbx_strand_id
1 'polypeptide(L)'
;MKNKKQSHKTAYFALNILAASLFLMSHPVYALQTLDDSALRQVNGQDGIHVATTYDEINVKQLYWQDDVGHGSTDKTYVNKNLRAIADTLKIQKNTSSGFDLGTDYKINGGSSVGGETGLDFSLTTNPSLITIDNFMICDTETSQRCSNPIGNMAVQTSSQIGIDFRTRDGLFSKTSQSSLLLGLKNANIYLGQTDVNSTLNQLILKNFNFNFLGKGVMFVDPVEGFKVQTNAVGQSAALQYLANGNIDWTNSTKPDAQHGYINFERVKDEGSVSATNVNGITAGSYKGYTDKNGVTDANATTSSGLNLEFMLNPYVATPYDLNGNTKSPVGAKGLIRVGASGRMVNASLQLRGMSSYADNSNNASALADPVYGIGNYGNPDGTNILGKANNGVVTTGSNNIVGKSGIAFRMGADFVIDNDPMLDDDANNSISASEQKNATTLEIGGAGLNTYGFEFGNLSGLQSGTRGRFDSGNIYINLADTKSLLLPANKIFQTSRFGNGVFLTADSDYIQNVHTGIGNQNPYSLLMAIRGAEFQAVSRRGRFTNSATDGTISVPVINEHTNNTWGLALPFYNLNANMAMFGTKVDADKVYYYNVGDTKGTKVANSGQTDRLGFSLAMSTDGILRDTDPNKDGSKTTSIMVIDGGDRGDGKPTDYYVGLRNIDMLLKGAGSIGVENGSFNVSLKDMLIVMAADVAAGYLPGAKYKTCVSTPGATACTNGTGSSSPLDNFARKNDALFGVKLRVGGNMDFSLIPNSEYQAANSSNGNVAGGRMNIVGEFELTGDKNTIQISDPNDGSTLGLDNIVGKMAFDNAIVIAPDRRGTSATNPTYGEGVVSFNAGFTLNPAGTTNPLGVTNAEKIAGVFRVKDINLYPPQTGNGARLGELAITGGRLNSQFSIIPRN
;
A
#
# COMPACT_ATOMS: atom_id res chain seq x y z
N MET A 1 -41.27 3.41 -87.58
CA MET A 1 -40.36 4.24 -88.38
C MET A 1 -38.93 3.80 -88.13
N LYS A 2 -38.28 3.34 -89.20
CA LYS A 2 -36.84 3.40 -89.55
C LYS A 2 -35.74 3.34 -88.47
N ASN A 3 -35.00 2.22 -88.51
CA ASN A 3 -33.53 2.08 -88.52
C ASN A 3 -32.67 3.32 -88.21
N LYS A 4 -31.68 3.15 -87.31
CA LYS A 4 -30.28 2.97 -87.72
C LYS A 4 -29.38 2.44 -86.57
N LYS A 5 -28.74 1.31 -86.85
CA LYS A 5 -27.47 0.85 -86.25
C LYS A 5 -26.36 1.84 -86.60
N GLN A 6 -25.43 2.08 -85.66
CA GLN A 6 -23.96 2.12 -85.81
C GLN A 6 -23.38 2.64 -84.47
N SER A 7 -22.63 1.84 -83.71
CA SER A 7 -21.18 1.53 -83.81
C SER A 7 -20.27 2.76 -83.64
N HIS A 8 -19.20 2.56 -82.85
CA HIS A 8 -18.04 3.42 -82.56
C HIS A 8 -18.17 4.28 -81.30
N LYS A 9 -17.21 4.31 -80.37
CA LYS A 9 -15.86 3.74 -80.25
C LYS A 9 -15.54 3.70 -78.75
N THR A 10 -14.88 2.64 -78.28
CA THR A 10 -14.22 2.61 -76.99
C THR A 10 -13.21 3.76 -76.95
N ALA A 11 -13.54 4.85 -76.25
CA ALA A 11 -12.58 5.91 -75.96
C ALA A 11 -11.71 5.39 -74.81
N TYR A 12 -10.56 4.83 -75.15
CA TYR A 12 -9.50 4.58 -74.19
C TYR A 12 -9.06 5.92 -73.61
N PHE A 13 -9.35 6.15 -72.33
CA PHE A 13 -8.75 7.23 -71.57
C PHE A 13 -7.33 6.77 -71.20
N ALA A 14 -6.40 6.90 -72.14
CA ALA A 14 -4.99 6.63 -71.90
C ALA A 14 -4.39 7.84 -71.18
N LEU A 15 -4.24 7.76 -69.85
CA LEU A 15 -3.33 8.66 -69.15
C LEU A 15 -1.90 8.38 -69.63
N ASN A 16 -1.16 9.43 -69.97
CA ASN A 16 0.29 9.32 -70.07
C ASN A 16 0.87 8.96 -68.69
N ILE A 17 1.98 8.21 -68.66
CA ILE A 17 2.67 7.83 -67.41
C ILE A 17 2.88 9.05 -66.51
N LEU A 18 3.14 10.22 -67.12
CA LEU A 18 3.29 11.50 -66.43
C LEU A 18 2.02 11.95 -65.68
N ALA A 19 0.83 11.91 -66.29
CA ALA A 19 -0.41 12.28 -65.60
C ALA A 19 -0.85 11.23 -64.57
N ALA A 20 -0.53 9.94 -64.79
CA ALA A 20 -0.72 8.91 -63.77
C ALA A 20 0.21 9.14 -62.57
N SER A 21 1.46 9.54 -62.79
CA SER A 21 2.39 9.90 -61.70
C SER A 21 1.98 11.19 -60.97
N LEU A 22 1.47 12.22 -61.66
CA LEU A 22 0.97 13.44 -61.00
C LEU A 22 -0.32 13.19 -60.18
N PHE A 23 -1.18 12.25 -60.58
CA PHE A 23 -2.35 11.84 -59.80
C PHE A 23 -1.99 10.98 -58.57
N LEU A 24 -0.90 10.22 -58.63
CA LEU A 24 -0.39 9.46 -57.48
C LEU A 24 0.40 10.33 -56.49
N MET A 25 0.96 11.46 -56.94
CA MET A 25 1.66 12.43 -56.09
C MET A 25 0.74 13.44 -55.38
N SER A 26 -0.57 13.46 -55.66
CA SER A 26 -1.52 14.36 -54.98
C SER A 26 -2.06 13.80 -53.65
N HIS A 27 -1.52 12.68 -53.16
CA HIS A 27 -1.71 12.20 -51.80
C HIS A 27 -0.47 12.58 -50.98
N PRO A 28 -0.61 13.17 -49.78
CA PRO A 28 0.53 13.40 -48.91
C PRO A 28 1.08 12.05 -48.45
N VAL A 29 2.08 11.54 -49.16
CA VAL A 29 2.90 10.41 -48.73
C VAL A 29 4.02 10.99 -47.88
N TYR A 30 3.86 10.95 -46.55
CA TYR A 30 4.96 11.23 -45.63
C TYR A 30 5.93 10.05 -45.67
N ALA A 31 6.84 10.05 -46.65
CA ALA A 31 8.01 9.19 -46.60
C ALA A 31 8.89 9.67 -45.45
N LEU A 32 9.14 8.82 -44.45
CA LEU A 32 10.15 9.05 -43.42
C LEU A 32 11.51 9.21 -44.11
N GLN A 33 11.94 10.46 -44.32
CA GLN A 33 13.28 10.77 -44.77
C GLN A 33 14.25 10.44 -43.64
N THR A 34 15.29 9.65 -43.93
CA THR A 34 16.37 9.40 -42.97
C THR A 34 17.04 10.72 -42.62
N LEU A 35 16.83 11.18 -41.38
CA LEU A 35 17.56 12.28 -40.77
C LEU A 35 18.98 11.80 -40.47
N ASP A 36 19.89 12.08 -41.41
CA ASP A 36 21.31 11.83 -41.24
C ASP A 36 21.91 12.85 -40.25
N ASP A 37 22.94 12.48 -39.49
CA ASP A 37 23.51 13.30 -38.40
C ASP A 37 23.94 14.70 -38.88
N SER A 38 24.35 14.81 -40.16
CA SER A 38 24.70 16.08 -40.79
C SER A 38 23.52 17.05 -40.95
N ALA A 39 22.28 16.54 -41.09
CA ALA A 39 21.07 17.33 -41.19
C ALA A 39 20.57 17.77 -39.80
N LEU A 40 20.69 16.90 -38.80
CA LEU A 40 20.40 17.26 -37.40
C LEU A 40 21.35 18.34 -36.86
N ARG A 41 22.63 18.33 -37.29
CA ARG A 41 23.60 19.39 -36.93
C ARG A 41 23.26 20.77 -37.48
N GLN A 42 22.44 20.87 -38.52
CA GLN A 42 22.01 22.16 -39.10
C GLN A 42 20.75 22.72 -38.41
N VAL A 43 20.07 21.92 -37.58
CA VAL A 43 18.94 22.38 -36.77
C VAL A 43 19.49 23.10 -35.54
N ASN A 44 19.57 24.43 -35.61
CA ASN A 44 19.81 25.25 -34.43
C ASN A 44 18.54 25.23 -33.57
N GLY A 45 18.45 24.31 -32.60
CA GLY A 45 17.35 24.21 -31.63
C GLY A 45 17.31 25.33 -30.60
N GLN A 46 17.73 26.54 -30.97
CA GLN A 46 17.80 27.72 -30.08
C GLN A 46 16.42 28.10 -29.52
N ASP A 47 15.35 27.79 -30.25
CA ASP A 47 13.95 28.06 -29.88
C ASP A 47 13.20 26.79 -29.39
N GLY A 48 13.90 25.66 -29.22
CA GLY A 48 13.34 24.38 -28.78
C GLY A 48 13.07 23.37 -29.91
N ILE A 49 12.71 22.14 -29.50
CA ILE A 49 12.44 20.98 -30.36
C ILE A 49 11.06 20.43 -29.98
N HIS A 50 10.20 20.22 -30.98
CA HIS A 50 8.91 19.55 -30.83
C HIS A 50 8.85 18.34 -31.77
N VAL A 51 8.62 17.16 -31.21
CA VAL A 51 8.47 15.89 -31.95
C VAL A 51 7.12 15.28 -31.60
N ALA A 52 6.31 14.99 -32.61
CA ALA A 52 5.07 14.25 -32.46
C ALA A 52 5.17 12.93 -33.24
N THR A 53 4.93 11.81 -32.57
CA THR A 53 4.96 10.47 -33.18
C THR A 53 3.57 9.85 -33.15
N THR A 54 3.20 9.14 -34.21
CA THR A 54 2.04 8.25 -34.28
C THR A 54 2.48 6.86 -34.73
N TYR A 55 1.87 5.80 -34.20
CA TYR A 55 2.23 4.42 -34.51
C TYR A 55 1.02 3.49 -34.32
N ASP A 56 1.03 2.31 -34.92
CA ASP A 56 -0.09 1.34 -34.81
C ASP A 56 0.09 0.38 -33.62
N GLU A 57 1.32 -0.11 -33.44
CA GLU A 57 1.71 -1.06 -32.38
C GLU A 57 3.22 -0.93 -32.10
N ILE A 58 3.63 -1.15 -30.85
CA ILE A 58 5.02 -1.43 -30.49
C ILE A 58 5.09 -2.87 -29.98
N ASN A 59 5.96 -3.68 -30.58
CA ASN A 59 6.16 -5.08 -30.20
C ASN A 59 7.60 -5.31 -29.75
N VAL A 60 7.77 -5.57 -28.46
CA VAL A 60 9.05 -5.87 -27.82
C VAL A 60 9.07 -7.33 -27.45
N LYS A 61 9.87 -8.12 -28.17
CA LYS A 61 9.99 -9.57 -27.92
C LYS A 61 10.33 -9.88 -26.47
N GLN A 62 11.28 -9.15 -25.89
CA GLN A 62 11.71 -9.36 -24.52
C GLN A 62 12.19 -8.05 -23.90
N LEU A 63 11.65 -7.72 -22.73
CA LEU A 63 12.18 -6.69 -21.84
C LEU A 63 12.64 -7.38 -20.56
N TYR A 64 13.83 -7.05 -20.07
CA TYR A 64 14.34 -7.67 -18.85
C TYR A 64 15.12 -6.72 -17.96
N TRP A 65 15.09 -7.01 -16.67
CA TRP A 65 16.01 -6.48 -15.67
C TRP A 65 16.91 -7.62 -15.19
N GLN A 66 18.22 -7.36 -15.13
CA GLN A 66 19.21 -8.33 -14.66
C GLN A 66 19.79 -7.91 -13.32
N ASP A 67 19.95 -8.88 -12.41
CA ASP A 67 20.56 -8.70 -11.10
C ASP A 67 21.62 -9.80 -10.84
N ASP A 68 22.64 -9.48 -10.05
CA ASP A 68 23.67 -10.37 -9.49
C ASP A 68 23.16 -10.89 -8.15
N VAL A 69 23.16 -12.21 -7.96
CA VAL A 69 22.57 -12.85 -6.79
C VAL A 69 23.48 -13.94 -6.21
N GLY A 70 23.27 -14.26 -4.93
CA GLY A 70 23.76 -15.51 -4.39
C GLY A 70 22.88 -16.68 -4.81
N HIS A 71 23.45 -17.66 -5.50
CA HIS A 71 22.76 -18.92 -5.79
C HIS A 71 22.74 -19.83 -4.55
N GLY A 72 21.55 -20.05 -4.01
CA GLY A 72 21.27 -21.05 -2.98
C GLY A 72 20.96 -22.42 -3.57
N SER A 73 20.43 -22.50 -4.80
CA SER A 73 20.17 -23.77 -5.48
C SER A 73 21.47 -24.53 -5.79
N THR A 74 21.45 -25.86 -5.67
CA THR A 74 22.62 -26.75 -5.88
C THR A 74 22.33 -27.91 -6.82
N ASP A 75 21.26 -27.82 -7.60
CA ASP A 75 20.88 -28.81 -8.61
C ASP A 75 21.77 -28.80 -9.86
N LYS A 76 22.50 -27.72 -10.08
CA LYS A 76 23.52 -27.58 -11.12
C LYS A 76 24.65 -26.67 -10.67
N THR A 77 25.75 -26.68 -11.42
CA THR A 77 26.82 -25.70 -11.24
C THR A 77 26.40 -24.37 -11.86
N TYR A 78 26.44 -23.30 -11.07
CA TYR A 78 26.23 -21.94 -11.53
C TYR A 78 27.58 -21.28 -11.81
N VAL A 79 27.82 -20.90 -13.07
CA VAL A 79 29.03 -20.19 -13.50
C VAL A 79 28.76 -18.70 -13.56
N ASN A 80 27.57 -18.31 -13.98
CA ASN A 80 27.08 -16.94 -13.96
C ASN A 80 26.36 -16.68 -12.63
N LYS A 81 26.45 -15.44 -12.14
CA LYS A 81 25.73 -15.03 -10.92
C LYS A 81 24.44 -14.26 -11.22
N ASN A 82 23.99 -14.27 -12.47
CA ASN A 82 22.93 -13.38 -12.91
C ASN A 82 21.57 -14.09 -13.02
N LEU A 83 20.56 -13.47 -12.39
CA LEU A 83 19.16 -13.72 -12.67
C LEU A 83 18.59 -12.57 -13.52
N ARG A 84 17.59 -12.90 -14.35
CA ARG A 84 16.84 -11.95 -15.17
C ARG A 84 15.36 -12.06 -14.87
N ALA A 85 14.74 -10.97 -14.46
CA ALA A 85 13.29 -10.81 -14.50
C ALA A 85 12.90 -10.42 -15.93
N ILE A 86 12.07 -11.22 -16.57
CA ILE A 86 11.77 -11.16 -18.00
C ILE A 86 10.26 -10.93 -18.17
N ALA A 87 9.92 -9.85 -18.87
CA ALA A 87 8.62 -9.64 -19.48
C ALA A 87 8.71 -10.12 -20.95
N ASP A 88 8.03 -11.22 -21.24
CA ASP A 88 8.04 -11.86 -22.55
C ASP A 88 6.85 -11.38 -23.39
N THR A 89 7.11 -11.09 -24.66
CA THR A 89 6.12 -10.61 -25.64
C THR A 89 5.35 -9.37 -25.13
N LEU A 90 6.08 -8.28 -24.87
CA LEU A 90 5.47 -7.01 -24.52
C LEU A 90 4.90 -6.32 -25.75
N LYS A 91 3.61 -5.96 -25.72
CA LYS A 91 2.95 -5.22 -26.80
C LYS A 91 2.33 -3.94 -26.28
N ILE A 92 2.46 -2.85 -27.03
CA ILE A 92 1.73 -1.59 -26.80
C ILE A 92 0.77 -1.40 -27.97
N GLN A 93 -0.52 -1.40 -27.67
CA GLN A 93 -1.61 -1.42 -28.63
C GLN A 93 -2.64 -0.34 -28.29
N LYS A 94 -3.47 0.01 -29.27
CA LYS A 94 -4.54 0.99 -29.09
C LYS A 94 -5.51 0.52 -28.00
N ASN A 95 -5.78 1.39 -27.02
CA ASN A 95 -6.90 1.17 -26.12
C ASN A 95 -8.21 1.50 -26.83
N THR A 96 -8.96 0.48 -27.22
CA THR A 96 -10.21 0.60 -28.00
C THR A 96 -11.30 1.41 -27.30
N SER A 97 -11.23 1.54 -25.96
CA SER A 97 -12.20 2.33 -25.19
C SER A 97 -11.94 3.84 -25.18
N SER A 98 -10.76 4.29 -25.66
CA SER A 98 -10.31 5.69 -25.56
C SER A 98 -10.66 6.55 -26.77
N GLY A 99 -10.84 5.95 -27.95
CA GLY A 99 -11.05 6.67 -29.21
C GLY A 99 -9.80 7.34 -29.79
N PHE A 100 -8.66 7.32 -29.10
CA PHE A 100 -7.40 7.91 -29.56
C PHE A 100 -6.54 6.90 -30.32
N ASP A 101 -5.80 7.36 -31.33
CA ASP A 101 -4.70 6.60 -31.93
C ASP A 101 -3.46 6.68 -31.04
N LEU A 102 -2.58 5.68 -31.12
CA LEU A 102 -1.34 5.71 -30.35
C LEU A 102 -0.44 6.83 -30.86
N GLY A 103 0.19 7.52 -29.92
CA GLY A 103 1.13 8.57 -30.22
C GLY A 103 1.69 9.22 -28.97
N THR A 104 2.79 9.93 -29.17
CA THR A 104 3.51 10.63 -28.11
C THR A 104 4.02 11.96 -28.63
N ASP A 105 3.86 12.99 -27.81
CA ASP A 105 4.30 14.37 -28.04
C ASP A 105 5.47 14.67 -27.10
N TYR A 106 6.58 15.15 -27.66
CA TYR A 106 7.80 15.52 -26.94
C TYR A 106 8.14 16.97 -27.24
N LYS A 107 8.28 17.80 -26.22
CA LYS A 107 8.73 19.20 -26.33
C LYS A 107 9.94 19.41 -25.43
N ILE A 108 11.00 19.96 -25.99
CA ILE A 108 12.26 20.23 -25.30
C ILE A 108 12.65 21.67 -25.62
N ASN A 109 12.68 22.56 -24.63
CA ASN A 109 13.18 23.92 -24.78
C ASN A 109 14.39 24.10 -23.85
N GLY A 110 15.49 24.60 -24.41
CA GLY A 110 16.68 24.99 -23.64
C GLY A 110 16.93 26.48 -23.82
N GLY A 111 17.25 27.20 -22.74
CA GLY A 111 17.51 28.63 -22.82
C GLY A 111 18.14 29.19 -21.54
N SER A 112 18.86 30.31 -21.69
CA SER A 112 19.39 31.05 -20.54
C SER A 112 18.26 31.79 -19.82
N SER A 113 18.13 31.58 -18.52
CA SER A 113 17.27 32.35 -17.64
C SER A 113 17.73 33.82 -17.60
N VAL A 114 16.91 34.69 -16.99
CA VAL A 114 17.19 36.13 -16.83
C VAL A 114 18.52 36.40 -16.08
N GLY A 115 19.14 35.38 -15.46
CA GLY A 115 20.44 35.44 -14.78
C GLY A 115 21.64 34.87 -15.56
N GLY A 116 21.46 34.37 -16.79
CA GLY A 116 22.53 33.79 -17.61
C GLY A 116 22.78 32.29 -17.38
N GLU A 117 22.04 31.65 -16.48
CA GLU A 117 22.10 30.21 -16.23
C GLU A 117 21.16 29.46 -17.18
N THR A 118 21.60 28.33 -17.75
CA THR A 118 20.82 27.57 -18.73
C THR A 118 19.95 26.51 -18.05
N GLY A 119 18.64 26.58 -18.29
CA GLY A 119 17.65 25.61 -17.82
C GLY A 119 17.11 24.71 -18.93
N LEU A 120 16.32 23.71 -18.54
CA LEU A 120 15.59 22.77 -19.39
C LEU A 120 14.09 22.85 -19.07
N ASP A 121 13.25 23.04 -20.08
CA ASP A 121 11.80 22.84 -20.03
C ASP A 121 11.46 21.65 -20.94
N PHE A 122 11.13 20.52 -20.32
CA PHE A 122 10.80 19.26 -20.97
C PHE A 122 9.34 18.92 -20.72
N SER A 123 8.60 18.63 -21.80
CA SER A 123 7.23 18.13 -21.73
C SER A 123 7.10 16.86 -22.56
N LEU A 124 6.47 15.84 -22.00
CA LEU A 124 6.13 14.59 -22.67
C LEU A 124 4.65 14.32 -22.42
N THR A 125 3.88 14.04 -23.46
CA THR A 125 2.48 13.59 -23.34
C THR A 125 2.25 12.38 -24.23
N THR A 126 1.77 11.27 -23.67
CA THR A 126 1.40 10.06 -24.44
C THR A 126 -0.10 9.84 -24.44
N ASN A 127 -0.62 9.43 -25.60
CA ASN A 127 -2.02 9.04 -25.73
C ASN A 127 -2.33 7.74 -24.96
N PRO A 128 -3.61 7.53 -24.59
CA PRO A 128 -4.05 6.30 -23.94
C PRO A 128 -3.66 5.03 -24.73
N SER A 129 -3.24 3.98 -24.03
CA SER A 129 -2.79 2.72 -24.64
C SER A 129 -3.11 1.50 -23.78
N LEU A 130 -3.03 0.33 -24.39
CA LEU A 130 -3.06 -0.97 -23.74
C LEU A 130 -1.69 -1.62 -23.90
N ILE A 131 -1.00 -1.82 -22.79
CA ILE A 131 0.26 -2.56 -22.71
C ILE A 131 -0.06 -3.97 -22.20
N THR A 132 0.33 -5.02 -22.93
CA THR A 132 0.16 -6.41 -22.50
C THR A 132 1.50 -7.12 -22.40
N ILE A 133 1.59 -8.05 -21.45
CA ILE A 133 2.73 -8.94 -21.24
C ILE A 133 2.15 -10.35 -21.10
N ASP A 134 2.57 -11.26 -21.98
CA ASP A 134 2.04 -12.62 -22.02
C ASP A 134 2.52 -13.41 -20.80
N ASN A 135 3.83 -13.33 -20.49
CA ASN A 135 4.43 -13.99 -19.34
C ASN A 135 5.46 -13.09 -18.66
N PHE A 136 5.40 -13.06 -17.32
CA PHE A 136 6.49 -12.53 -16.50
C PHE A 136 7.12 -13.66 -15.69
N MET A 137 8.43 -13.85 -15.81
CA MET A 137 9.18 -14.94 -15.19
C MET A 137 10.59 -14.51 -14.80
N ILE A 138 11.22 -15.26 -13.91
CA ILE A 138 12.61 -15.03 -13.52
C ILE A 138 13.45 -16.21 -13.99
N CYS A 139 14.54 -15.96 -14.70
CA CYS A 139 15.40 -17.00 -15.25
C CYS A 139 16.86 -16.77 -14.88
N ASP A 140 17.64 -17.85 -14.80
CA ASP A 140 19.09 -17.74 -14.78
C ASP A 140 19.65 -17.48 -16.18
N THR A 141 20.97 -17.29 -16.25
CA THR A 141 21.73 -16.99 -17.47
C THR A 141 22.71 -18.11 -17.81
N GLU A 142 22.47 -19.32 -17.29
CA GLU A 142 23.30 -20.49 -17.60
C GLU A 142 23.04 -21.01 -19.02
N THR A 143 23.97 -21.81 -19.55
CA THR A 143 23.81 -22.43 -20.88
C THR A 143 22.58 -23.34 -20.95
N SER A 144 22.31 -24.09 -19.89
CA SER A 144 21.04 -24.77 -19.65
C SER A 144 20.15 -23.90 -18.76
N GLN A 145 19.50 -22.91 -19.38
CA GLN A 145 18.68 -21.92 -18.69
C GLN A 145 17.52 -22.58 -17.91
N ARG A 146 17.33 -22.16 -16.65
CA ARG A 146 16.12 -22.47 -15.86
C ARG A 146 15.31 -21.19 -15.66
N CYS A 147 13.99 -21.32 -15.67
CA CYS A 147 13.05 -20.24 -15.37
C CYS A 147 12.06 -20.66 -14.27
N SER A 148 11.56 -19.69 -13.51
CA SER A 148 10.38 -19.87 -12.66
C SER A 148 9.14 -20.16 -13.52
N ASN A 149 8.08 -20.68 -12.89
CA ASN A 149 6.76 -20.61 -13.53
C ASN A 149 6.39 -19.13 -13.76
N PRO A 150 5.61 -18.81 -14.81
CA PRO A 150 5.06 -17.46 -14.98
C PRO A 150 4.18 -17.07 -13.79
N ILE A 151 4.16 -15.78 -13.45
CA ILE A 151 3.23 -15.26 -12.42
C ILE A 151 1.78 -15.11 -12.92
N GLY A 152 1.59 -15.17 -14.24
CA GLY A 152 0.34 -14.87 -14.93
C GLY A 152 0.55 -13.88 -16.09
N ASN A 153 -0.54 -13.55 -16.79
CA ASN A 153 -0.54 -12.46 -17.78
C ASN A 153 -0.69 -11.12 -17.07
N MET A 154 -0.04 -10.08 -17.59
CA MET A 154 -0.14 -8.72 -17.05
C MET A 154 -0.58 -7.74 -18.13
N ALA A 155 -1.28 -6.69 -17.71
CA ALA A 155 -1.56 -5.57 -18.61
C ALA A 155 -1.63 -4.23 -17.87
N VAL A 156 -1.37 -3.16 -18.60
CA VAL A 156 -1.63 -1.79 -18.16
C VAL A 156 -2.51 -1.12 -19.22
N GLN A 157 -3.69 -0.67 -18.84
CA GLN A 157 -4.61 0.03 -19.72
C GLN A 157 -4.81 1.44 -19.19
N THR A 158 -4.54 2.46 -20.01
CA THR A 158 -4.73 3.85 -19.62
C THR A 158 -5.96 4.40 -20.35
N SER A 159 -6.78 5.18 -19.64
CA SER A 159 -7.99 5.82 -20.19
C SER A 159 -7.82 7.32 -20.44
N SER A 160 -6.75 7.91 -19.90
CA SER A 160 -6.42 9.33 -20.00
C SER A 160 -4.98 9.52 -20.50
N GLN A 161 -4.68 10.71 -21.02
CA GLN A 161 -3.32 11.05 -21.43
C GLN A 161 -2.38 11.09 -20.22
N ILE A 162 -1.20 10.50 -20.37
CA ILE A 162 -0.14 10.55 -19.36
C ILE A 162 0.83 11.67 -19.74
N GLY A 163 1.20 12.50 -18.77
CA GLY A 163 2.08 13.65 -18.98
C GLY A 163 3.23 13.75 -17.98
N ILE A 164 4.37 14.27 -18.44
CA ILE A 164 5.48 14.74 -17.61
C ILE A 164 5.81 16.15 -18.06
N ASP A 165 5.76 17.13 -17.16
CA ASP A 165 6.31 18.48 -17.40
C ASP A 165 7.41 18.75 -16.37
N PHE A 166 8.65 18.91 -16.83
CA PHE A 166 9.82 19.09 -15.99
C PHE A 166 10.58 20.36 -16.37
N ARG A 167 10.75 21.26 -15.40
CA ARG A 167 11.36 22.58 -15.58
C ARG A 167 12.50 22.78 -14.60
N THR A 168 13.67 23.13 -15.12
CA THR A 168 14.86 23.47 -14.33
C THR A 168 15.31 24.88 -14.66
N ARG A 169 15.94 25.56 -13.69
CA ARG A 169 16.48 26.92 -13.88
C ARG A 169 17.99 26.90 -14.09
N ASP A 170 18.70 26.12 -13.28
CA ASP A 170 20.17 26.10 -13.24
C ASP A 170 20.70 24.69 -13.52
N GLY A 171 20.63 24.30 -14.81
CA GLY A 171 21.03 22.98 -15.27
C GLY A 171 20.10 21.85 -14.83
N LEU A 172 20.45 20.62 -15.25
CA LEU A 172 19.65 19.43 -14.96
C LEU A 172 19.70 19.03 -13.47
N PHE A 173 20.86 19.25 -12.83
CA PHE A 173 21.10 18.89 -11.43
C PHE A 173 21.56 20.10 -10.63
N SER A 174 20.86 20.41 -9.55
CA SER A 174 21.22 21.48 -8.62
C SER A 174 20.89 21.08 -7.19
N LYS A 175 21.77 21.45 -6.25
CA LYS A 175 21.53 21.27 -4.80
C LYS A 175 20.75 22.43 -4.19
N THR A 176 20.66 23.57 -4.89
CA THR A 176 20.18 24.83 -4.32
C THR A 176 19.10 25.51 -5.14
N SER A 177 19.02 25.25 -6.45
CA SER A 177 18.04 25.86 -7.35
C SER A 177 16.82 24.96 -7.50
N GLN A 178 15.64 25.51 -7.22
CA GLN A 178 14.39 24.79 -7.38
C GLN A 178 14.02 24.56 -8.85
N SER A 179 13.53 23.36 -9.08
CA SER A 179 12.93 22.83 -10.30
C SER A 179 11.47 22.47 -10.02
N SER A 180 10.67 22.40 -11.08
CA SER A 180 9.28 21.96 -11.02
C SER A 180 9.11 20.66 -11.80
N LEU A 181 8.37 19.72 -11.23
CA LEU A 181 7.99 18.46 -11.87
C LEU A 181 6.47 18.28 -11.72
N LEU A 182 5.75 18.26 -12.82
CA LEU A 182 4.39 17.75 -12.88
C LEU A 182 4.45 16.34 -13.46
N LEU A 183 4.10 15.33 -12.66
CA LEU A 183 3.91 13.96 -13.12
C LEU A 183 2.42 13.66 -13.13
N GLY A 184 1.90 13.19 -14.26
CA GLY A 184 0.48 12.93 -14.47
C GLY A 184 0.21 11.51 -14.91
N LEU A 185 0.51 10.51 -14.07
CA LEU A 185 -0.03 9.15 -14.25
C LEU A 185 -1.46 9.12 -13.71
N LYS A 186 -2.44 9.02 -14.61
CA LYS A 186 -3.86 9.22 -14.30
C LYS A 186 -4.70 8.07 -14.86
N ASN A 187 -5.61 7.56 -14.04
CA ASN A 187 -6.64 6.59 -14.42
C ASN A 187 -6.08 5.34 -15.12
N ALA A 188 -4.95 4.79 -14.64
CA ALA A 188 -4.35 3.59 -15.21
C ALA A 188 -4.93 2.32 -14.54
N ASN A 189 -5.43 1.37 -15.31
CA ASN A 189 -5.85 0.06 -14.83
C ASN A 189 -4.69 -0.93 -15.02
N ILE A 190 -4.24 -1.57 -13.94
CA ILE A 190 -3.18 -2.60 -13.98
C ILE A 190 -3.80 -3.96 -13.67
N TYR A 191 -3.54 -4.97 -14.50
CA TYR A 191 -4.13 -6.29 -14.42
C TYR A 191 -3.07 -7.35 -14.12
N LEU A 192 -3.41 -8.28 -13.24
CA LEU A 192 -2.75 -9.56 -13.08
C LEU A 192 -3.79 -10.66 -13.31
N GLY A 193 -3.62 -11.47 -14.35
CA GLY A 193 -4.49 -12.58 -14.67
C GLY A 193 -3.87 -13.93 -14.29
N GLN A 194 -4.68 -14.80 -13.68
CA GLN A 194 -4.32 -16.18 -13.36
C GLN A 194 -5.38 -17.12 -13.93
N THR A 195 -4.91 -18.16 -14.63
CA THR A 195 -5.78 -19.18 -15.21
C THR A 195 -5.86 -20.36 -14.25
N ASP A 196 -7.07 -20.71 -13.83
CA ASP A 196 -7.27 -21.84 -12.94
C ASP A 196 -7.16 -23.20 -13.67
N VAL A 197 -7.23 -24.28 -12.89
CA VAL A 197 -7.19 -25.67 -13.40
C VAL A 197 -8.31 -26.00 -14.41
N ASN A 198 -9.40 -25.23 -14.42
CA ASN A 198 -10.51 -25.38 -15.35
C ASN A 198 -10.37 -24.48 -16.60
N SER A 199 -9.19 -23.91 -16.83
CA SER A 199 -8.91 -22.95 -17.92
C SER A 199 -9.74 -21.65 -17.83
N THR A 200 -10.12 -21.26 -16.62
CA THR A 200 -10.86 -20.02 -16.36
C THR A 200 -9.89 -18.91 -15.97
N LEU A 201 -9.93 -17.79 -16.71
CA LEU A 201 -9.16 -16.60 -16.35
C LEU A 201 -9.84 -15.83 -15.22
N ASN A 202 -9.09 -15.53 -14.17
CA ASN A 202 -9.49 -14.65 -13.08
C ASN A 202 -8.48 -13.50 -12.96
N GLN A 203 -8.91 -12.31 -12.58
CA GLN A 203 -8.03 -11.12 -12.54
C GLN A 203 -8.05 -10.41 -11.20
N LEU A 204 -6.87 -9.99 -10.73
CA LEU A 204 -6.69 -8.89 -9.78
C LEU A 204 -6.42 -7.63 -10.59
N ILE A 205 -7.14 -6.55 -10.24
CA ILE A 205 -7.09 -5.30 -11.00
C ILE A 205 -6.81 -4.17 -10.02
N LEU A 206 -5.75 -3.40 -10.27
CA LEU A 206 -5.56 -2.09 -9.69
C LEU A 206 -6.25 -1.07 -10.61
N LYS A 207 -7.49 -0.71 -10.30
CA LYS A 207 -8.28 0.25 -11.07
C LYS A 207 -7.83 1.68 -10.78
N ASN A 208 -7.91 2.55 -11.79
CA ASN A 208 -7.69 4.00 -11.65
C ASN A 208 -6.43 4.33 -10.81
N PHE A 209 -5.34 3.62 -11.04
CA PHE A 209 -4.06 3.95 -10.44
C PHE A 209 -3.68 5.37 -10.84
N ASN A 210 -3.50 6.20 -9.81
CA ASN A 210 -3.05 7.57 -9.97
C ASN A 210 -1.73 7.73 -9.24
N PHE A 211 -0.81 8.42 -9.90
CA PHE A 211 0.36 9.02 -9.29
C PHE A 211 0.54 10.40 -9.94
N ASN A 212 -0.34 11.31 -9.52
CA ASN A 212 -0.48 12.64 -10.07
C ASN A 212 -0.04 13.68 -9.04
N PHE A 213 1.09 14.33 -9.28
CA PHE A 213 1.59 15.36 -8.37
C PHE A 213 2.32 16.49 -9.08
N LEU A 214 2.22 17.68 -8.47
CA LEU A 214 3.09 18.81 -8.72
C LEU A 214 4.16 18.86 -7.63
N GLY A 215 5.43 18.78 -8.00
CA GLY A 215 6.58 18.92 -7.11
C GLY A 215 7.36 20.19 -7.42
N LYS A 216 7.70 20.96 -6.39
CA LYS A 216 8.72 22.01 -6.41
C LYS A 216 9.85 21.59 -5.48
N GLY A 217 11.07 21.56 -5.98
CA GLY A 217 12.21 21.09 -5.19
C GLY A 217 13.50 21.01 -5.99
N VAL A 218 14.52 20.40 -5.42
CA VAL A 218 15.85 20.23 -6.04
C VAL A 218 16.08 18.78 -6.45
N MET A 219 16.92 18.57 -7.47
CA MET A 219 17.31 17.26 -7.97
C MET A 219 18.82 17.23 -8.15
N PHE A 220 19.50 16.24 -7.60
CA PHE A 220 20.96 16.13 -7.68
C PHE A 220 21.44 14.67 -7.58
N VAL A 221 22.71 14.47 -7.91
CA VAL A 221 23.42 13.20 -7.69
C VAL A 221 24.45 13.40 -6.58
N ASP A 222 24.52 12.46 -5.65
CA ASP A 222 25.45 12.46 -4.53
C ASP A 222 26.21 11.12 -4.48
N PRO A 223 27.51 11.11 -4.13
CA PRO A 223 28.29 9.87 -4.08
C PRO A 223 27.78 8.83 -3.08
N VAL A 224 27.17 9.27 -1.97
CA VAL A 224 26.63 8.38 -0.92
C VAL A 224 25.15 8.20 -1.12
N GLU A 225 24.43 9.30 -1.38
CA GLU A 225 22.98 9.24 -1.46
C GLU A 225 22.44 8.75 -2.82
N GLY A 226 23.27 8.69 -3.86
CA GLY A 226 22.84 8.36 -5.21
C GLY A 226 22.05 9.48 -5.86
N PHE A 227 21.05 9.14 -6.66
CA PHE A 227 20.13 10.10 -7.24
C PHE A 227 19.10 10.52 -6.18
N LYS A 228 18.95 11.83 -5.96
CA LYS A 228 18.03 12.37 -4.95
C LYS A 228 17.21 13.52 -5.49
N VAL A 229 15.91 13.47 -5.21
CA VAL A 229 14.96 14.57 -5.39
C VAL A 229 14.42 14.93 -4.02
N GLN A 230 14.37 16.21 -3.68
CA GLN A 230 13.81 16.65 -2.40
C GLN A 230 13.16 18.04 -2.51
N THR A 231 12.20 18.36 -1.64
CA THR A 231 11.44 19.61 -1.74
C THR A 231 12.23 20.85 -1.39
N ASN A 232 13.22 20.75 -0.51
CA ASN A 232 13.99 21.91 -0.04
C ASN A 232 15.40 21.91 -0.61
N ALA A 233 16.02 23.07 -0.73
CA ALA A 233 17.45 23.18 -0.99
C ALA A 233 18.27 22.39 0.05
N VAL A 234 19.41 21.84 -0.35
CA VAL A 234 20.27 21.06 0.55
C VAL A 234 20.68 21.92 1.75
N GLY A 235 20.47 21.39 2.96
CA GLY A 235 20.71 22.09 4.22
C GLY A 235 19.53 22.91 4.76
N GLN A 236 18.41 22.98 4.03
CA GLN A 236 17.19 23.68 4.45
C GLN A 236 16.09 22.71 4.89
N SER A 237 15.20 23.17 5.77
CA SER A 237 14.04 22.42 6.26
C SER A 237 12.86 23.35 6.46
N ALA A 238 11.68 22.96 5.98
CA ALA A 238 10.45 23.68 6.26
C ALA A 238 10.08 23.46 7.74
N ALA A 239 10.17 24.51 8.54
CA ALA A 239 9.84 24.49 9.97
C ALA A 239 8.38 24.88 10.21
N LEU A 240 7.78 24.31 11.26
CA LEU A 240 6.50 24.72 11.81
C LEU A 240 6.72 25.09 13.28
N GLN A 241 6.42 26.34 13.64
CA GLN A 241 6.65 26.86 14.98
C GLN A 241 5.34 27.27 15.65
N TYR A 242 5.31 27.16 16.96
CA TYR A 242 4.16 27.49 17.79
C TYR A 242 4.53 28.51 18.87
N LEU A 243 3.65 29.46 19.12
CA LEU A 243 3.72 30.37 20.26
C LEU A 243 3.44 29.60 21.57
N ALA A 244 3.83 30.16 22.72
CA ALA A 244 3.59 29.54 24.03
C ALA A 244 2.09 29.31 24.35
N ASN A 245 1.20 30.06 23.68
CA ASN A 245 -0.24 29.87 23.79
C ASN A 245 -0.76 28.69 22.95
N GLY A 246 0.05 28.08 22.09
CA GLY A 246 -0.28 26.95 21.21
C GLY A 246 -0.80 27.34 19.82
N ASN A 247 -0.79 28.61 19.45
CA ASN A 247 -1.11 29.06 18.09
C ASN A 247 0.14 28.96 17.19
N ILE A 248 -0.05 28.82 15.88
CA ILE A 248 1.05 28.84 14.91
C ILE A 248 1.71 30.23 14.92
N ASP A 249 3.04 30.23 14.97
CA ASP A 249 3.86 31.43 14.77
C ASP A 249 4.12 31.63 13.27
N TRP A 250 3.28 32.44 12.63
CA TRP A 250 3.38 32.78 11.20
C TRP A 250 4.67 33.49 10.81
N THR A 251 5.35 34.14 11.76
CA THR A 251 6.57 34.90 11.50
C THR A 251 7.79 33.99 11.42
N ASN A 252 7.83 32.96 12.27
CA ASN A 252 8.96 32.05 12.41
C ASN A 252 8.73 30.68 11.74
N SER A 253 7.54 30.43 11.20
CA SER A 253 7.24 29.24 10.39
C SER A 253 7.60 29.47 8.92
N THR A 254 8.00 28.40 8.23
CA THR A 254 8.40 28.47 6.82
C THR A 254 7.19 28.54 5.89
N LYS A 255 7.34 29.29 4.79
CA LYS A 255 6.40 29.39 3.69
C LYS A 255 7.05 28.91 2.38
N PRO A 256 6.28 28.62 1.32
CA PRO A 256 6.86 28.29 0.02
C PRO A 256 7.70 29.46 -0.50
N ASP A 257 8.96 29.20 -0.84
CA ASP A 257 9.88 30.18 -1.40
C ASP A 257 10.90 29.49 -2.32
N ALA A 258 11.95 30.21 -2.74
CA ALA A 258 12.99 29.66 -3.64
C ALA A 258 13.86 28.55 -3.01
N GLN A 259 13.83 28.38 -1.69
CA GLN A 259 14.60 27.39 -0.93
C GLN A 259 13.72 26.29 -0.31
N HIS A 260 12.42 26.55 -0.11
CA HIS A 260 11.46 25.67 0.53
C HIS A 260 10.32 25.33 -0.43
N GLY A 261 10.33 24.11 -0.95
CA GLY A 261 9.33 23.61 -1.89
C GLY A 261 8.35 22.65 -1.25
N TYR A 262 7.59 21.95 -2.09
CA TYR A 262 6.56 21.00 -1.66
C TYR A 262 6.21 20.01 -2.78
N ILE A 263 5.56 18.91 -2.41
CA ILE A 263 4.86 18.02 -3.35
C ILE A 263 3.37 18.15 -3.07
N ASN A 264 2.54 18.31 -4.10
CA ASN A 264 1.08 18.33 -4.00
C ASN A 264 0.48 17.20 -4.81
N PHE A 265 -0.13 16.20 -4.15
CA PHE A 265 -0.91 15.17 -4.81
C PHE A 265 -2.28 15.73 -5.21
N GLU A 266 -2.38 16.15 -6.46
CA GLU A 266 -3.59 16.74 -7.01
C GLU A 266 -4.60 15.66 -7.37
N ARG A 267 -5.86 15.84 -6.94
CA ARG A 267 -6.93 14.90 -7.24
C ARG A 267 -7.15 14.77 -8.76
N VAL A 268 -7.48 13.57 -9.21
CA VAL A 268 -7.65 13.22 -10.62
C VAL A 268 -9.13 13.07 -10.95
N LYS A 269 -9.60 13.75 -12.00
CA LYS A 269 -10.95 13.55 -12.54
C LYS A 269 -11.12 12.10 -13.01
N ASP A 270 -12.20 11.46 -12.60
CA ASP A 270 -12.56 10.14 -13.11
C ASP A 270 -13.16 10.28 -14.53
N GLU A 271 -12.62 9.53 -15.50
CA GLU A 271 -13.04 9.56 -16.91
C GLU A 271 -14.49 9.10 -17.12
N GLY A 272 -15.06 8.35 -16.17
CA GLY A 272 -16.47 7.96 -16.17
C GLY A 272 -17.42 9.07 -15.72
N SER A 273 -16.91 10.21 -15.21
CA SER A 273 -17.75 11.28 -14.65
C SER A 273 -18.78 11.81 -15.65
N VAL A 274 -20.00 12.10 -15.17
CA VAL A 274 -20.99 12.82 -15.99
C VAL A 274 -20.42 14.16 -16.43
N SER A 275 -20.51 14.43 -17.73
CA SER A 275 -20.07 15.67 -18.36
C SER A 275 -20.96 16.00 -19.55
N ALA A 276 -20.73 17.14 -20.22
CA ALA A 276 -21.45 17.49 -21.45
C ALA A 276 -21.34 16.42 -22.56
N THR A 277 -20.30 15.59 -22.53
CA THR A 277 -20.04 14.53 -23.52
C THR A 277 -20.37 13.13 -23.01
N ASN A 278 -20.64 12.97 -21.70
CA ASN A 278 -21.01 11.71 -21.07
C ASN A 278 -22.19 11.95 -20.12
N VAL A 279 -23.43 11.77 -20.59
CA VAL A 279 -24.63 12.09 -19.81
C VAL A 279 -25.14 10.96 -18.90
N ASN A 280 -24.63 9.74 -19.10
CA ASN A 280 -25.05 8.53 -18.36
C ASN A 280 -23.90 7.94 -17.52
N GLY A 281 -22.92 8.77 -17.17
CA GLY A 281 -21.73 8.40 -16.40
C GLY A 281 -21.95 8.34 -14.88
N ILE A 282 -20.85 8.33 -14.13
CA ILE A 282 -20.91 8.31 -12.66
C ILE A 282 -21.33 9.67 -12.11
N THR A 283 -22.16 9.62 -11.07
CA THR A 283 -22.75 10.79 -10.40
C THR A 283 -22.45 10.71 -8.91
N ALA A 284 -22.48 11.85 -8.20
CA ALA A 284 -22.31 11.89 -6.73
C ALA A 284 -20.92 11.49 -6.18
N GLY A 285 -20.69 11.73 -4.88
CA GLY A 285 -19.44 11.46 -4.15
C GLY A 285 -18.97 12.63 -3.28
N SER A 286 -18.16 12.35 -2.25
CA SER A 286 -17.60 13.37 -1.32
C SER A 286 -16.70 14.38 -2.00
N TYR A 287 -16.06 13.97 -3.09
CA TYR A 287 -15.06 14.75 -3.82
C TYR A 287 -15.60 15.15 -5.19
N LYS A 288 -16.31 16.28 -5.23
CA LYS A 288 -16.84 16.91 -6.44
C LYS A 288 -16.13 18.20 -6.78
N GLY A 289 -16.12 18.50 -8.07
CA GLY A 289 -15.49 19.68 -8.63
C GLY A 289 -14.07 19.38 -9.05
N TYR A 290 -13.78 19.65 -10.32
CA TYR A 290 -12.45 19.55 -10.88
C TYR A 290 -12.18 20.79 -11.73
N THR A 291 -10.99 21.36 -11.57
CA THR A 291 -10.50 22.43 -12.43
C THR A 291 -9.26 21.92 -13.14
N ASP A 292 -9.26 21.96 -14.47
CA ASP A 292 -8.10 21.53 -15.25
C ASP A 292 -6.97 22.58 -15.21
N LYS A 293 -5.82 22.22 -15.79
CA LYS A 293 -4.65 23.11 -15.88
C LYS A 293 -4.88 24.41 -16.67
N ASN A 294 -5.94 24.46 -17.48
CA ASN A 294 -6.31 25.64 -18.27
C ASN A 294 -7.36 26.50 -17.52
N GLY A 295 -7.72 26.13 -16.28
CA GLY A 295 -8.72 26.85 -15.48
C GLY A 295 -10.17 26.47 -15.79
N VAL A 296 -10.41 25.47 -16.62
CA VAL A 296 -11.77 25.01 -16.96
C VAL A 296 -12.32 24.19 -15.80
N THR A 297 -13.43 24.65 -15.23
CA THR A 297 -14.04 24.02 -14.05
C THR A 297 -15.26 23.19 -14.43
N ASP A 298 -15.26 21.94 -14.00
CA ASP A 298 -16.38 21.01 -14.05
C ASP A 298 -16.87 20.76 -12.61
N ALA A 299 -17.95 21.46 -12.23
CA ALA A 299 -18.51 21.36 -10.88
C ALA A 299 -19.14 19.99 -10.58
N ASN A 300 -19.43 19.19 -11.61
CA ASN A 300 -20.06 17.88 -11.46
C ASN A 300 -19.06 16.72 -11.53
N ALA A 301 -17.82 16.98 -11.96
CA ALA A 301 -16.78 15.97 -12.03
C ALA A 301 -16.53 15.33 -10.66
N THR A 302 -16.49 14.02 -10.65
CA THR A 302 -16.05 13.24 -9.49
C THR A 302 -14.55 13.03 -9.58
N THR A 303 -13.86 13.06 -8.44
CA THR A 303 -12.40 12.93 -8.41
C THR A 303 -11.94 11.80 -7.48
N SER A 304 -10.87 11.14 -7.90
CA SER A 304 -10.10 10.20 -7.10
C SER A 304 -8.84 10.89 -6.56
N SER A 305 -8.21 10.28 -5.55
CA SER A 305 -7.02 10.84 -4.90
C SER A 305 -5.84 10.98 -5.88
N GLY A 306 -4.93 11.91 -5.62
CA GLY A 306 -3.76 12.14 -6.49
C GLY A 306 -2.78 10.96 -6.50
N LEU A 307 -2.59 10.32 -5.34
CA LEU A 307 -2.11 8.95 -5.24
C LEU A 307 -3.31 8.05 -4.94
N ASN A 308 -3.65 7.11 -5.83
CA ASN A 308 -4.81 6.23 -5.68
C ASN A 308 -4.43 4.78 -5.94
N LEU A 309 -4.75 3.90 -5.00
CA LEU A 309 -4.61 2.46 -5.12
C LEU A 309 -5.99 1.82 -4.87
N GLU A 310 -6.63 1.30 -5.91
CA GLU A 310 -7.97 0.73 -5.83
C GLU A 310 -7.96 -0.71 -6.36
N PHE A 311 -8.08 -1.70 -5.47
CA PHE A 311 -8.00 -3.11 -5.81
C PHE A 311 -9.38 -3.70 -6.07
N MET A 312 -9.53 -4.41 -7.19
CA MET A 312 -10.74 -5.09 -7.61
C MET A 312 -10.42 -6.52 -8.06
N LEU A 313 -11.42 -7.39 -8.05
CA LEU A 313 -11.33 -8.78 -8.49
C LEU A 313 -12.37 -9.05 -9.57
N ASN A 314 -11.98 -9.78 -10.61
CA ASN A 314 -12.86 -10.14 -11.72
C ASN A 314 -12.81 -11.66 -11.99
N PRO A 315 -13.88 -12.40 -11.70
CA PRO A 315 -13.93 -13.83 -11.96
C PRO A 315 -14.41 -14.15 -13.38
N TYR A 316 -14.08 -15.34 -13.90
CA TYR A 316 -14.65 -15.88 -15.14
C TYR A 316 -14.51 -14.97 -16.37
N VAL A 317 -13.33 -14.38 -16.56
CA VAL A 317 -13.08 -13.37 -17.59
C VAL A 317 -13.02 -14.00 -18.99
N ALA A 318 -14.02 -13.71 -19.83
CA ALA A 318 -14.05 -14.12 -21.23
C ALA A 318 -13.32 -13.12 -22.15
N THR A 319 -13.48 -11.82 -21.90
CA THR A 319 -12.87 -10.72 -22.66
C THR A 319 -12.03 -9.85 -21.71
N PRO A 320 -10.71 -10.07 -21.63
CA PRO A 320 -9.87 -9.31 -20.72
C PRO A 320 -9.77 -7.84 -21.14
N TYR A 321 -9.64 -6.95 -20.15
CA TYR A 321 -9.41 -5.50 -20.33
C TYR A 321 -10.60 -4.70 -20.87
N ASP A 322 -11.79 -5.29 -20.94
CA ASP A 322 -13.01 -4.57 -21.30
C ASP A 322 -13.41 -3.55 -20.23
N LEU A 323 -13.75 -2.33 -20.67
CA LEU A 323 -14.28 -1.26 -19.84
C LEU A 323 -15.75 -0.97 -20.17
N ASN A 324 -16.53 -0.67 -19.13
CA ASN A 324 -17.90 -0.19 -19.29
C ASN A 324 -17.91 1.15 -20.05
N GLY A 325 -18.77 1.27 -21.06
CA GLY A 325 -18.82 2.46 -21.93
C GLY A 325 -19.12 3.77 -21.18
N ASN A 326 -19.93 3.70 -20.13
CA ASN A 326 -20.40 4.86 -19.35
C ASN A 326 -19.49 5.17 -18.16
N THR A 327 -19.17 4.17 -17.35
CA THR A 327 -18.43 4.34 -16.08
C THR A 327 -16.92 4.18 -16.22
N LYS A 328 -16.43 3.75 -17.39
CA LYS A 328 -15.01 3.45 -17.67
C LYS A 328 -14.35 2.49 -16.67
N SER A 329 -15.17 1.73 -15.94
CA SER A 329 -14.71 0.72 -14.98
C SER A 329 -14.58 -0.65 -15.65
N PRO A 330 -13.66 -1.52 -15.22
CA PRO A 330 -13.54 -2.89 -15.74
C PRO A 330 -14.84 -3.68 -15.62
N VAL A 331 -15.28 -4.32 -16.69
CA VAL A 331 -16.55 -5.06 -16.74
C VAL A 331 -16.49 -6.31 -15.87
N GLY A 332 -17.50 -6.52 -15.03
CA GLY A 332 -17.61 -7.70 -14.16
C GLY A 332 -16.79 -7.63 -12.86
N ALA A 333 -15.89 -6.65 -12.73
CA ALA A 333 -15.04 -6.51 -11.57
C ALA A 333 -15.79 -6.01 -10.33
N LYS A 334 -15.45 -6.54 -9.16
CA LYS A 334 -15.96 -6.14 -7.85
C LYS A 334 -14.86 -5.58 -6.97
N GLY A 335 -15.17 -4.53 -6.22
CA GLY A 335 -14.21 -3.81 -5.39
C GLY A 335 -13.84 -4.56 -4.11
N LEU A 336 -12.55 -4.55 -3.79
CA LEU A 336 -12.01 -5.08 -2.55
C LEU A 336 -11.72 -3.94 -1.55
N ILE A 337 -10.74 -3.09 -1.88
CA ILE A 337 -10.28 -2.01 -1.01
C ILE A 337 -9.63 -0.89 -1.83
N ARG A 338 -9.85 0.35 -1.39
CA ARG A 338 -9.21 1.55 -1.91
C ARG A 338 -8.42 2.23 -0.80
N VAL A 339 -7.21 2.69 -1.12
CA VAL A 339 -6.45 3.64 -0.31
C VAL A 339 -5.95 4.78 -1.19
N GLY A 340 -5.82 5.97 -0.61
CA GLY A 340 -5.33 7.12 -1.37
C GLY A 340 -4.72 8.20 -0.50
N ALA A 341 -3.98 9.10 -1.15
CA ALA A 341 -3.43 10.30 -0.56
C ALA A 341 -3.64 11.49 -1.49
N SER A 342 -3.95 12.65 -0.93
CA SER A 342 -4.09 13.92 -1.64
C SER A 342 -3.49 15.07 -0.83
N GLY A 343 -3.23 16.17 -1.50
CA GLY A 343 -2.73 17.40 -0.88
C GLY A 343 -1.22 17.45 -0.76
N ARG A 344 -0.78 18.48 -0.05
CA ARG A 344 0.59 18.97 0.01
C ARG A 344 1.37 18.25 1.09
N MET A 345 2.64 17.99 0.82
CA MET A 345 3.62 17.50 1.78
C MET A 345 4.92 18.26 1.61
N VAL A 346 5.68 18.38 2.69
CA VAL A 346 6.93 19.15 2.76
C VAL A 346 8.04 18.31 3.37
N ASN A 347 9.27 18.82 3.34
CA ASN A 347 10.46 18.06 3.74
C ASN A 347 10.55 16.70 3.04
N ALA A 348 9.95 16.61 1.84
CA ALA A 348 9.80 15.36 1.16
C ALA A 348 11.06 15.04 0.38
N SER A 349 11.42 13.77 0.33
CA SER A 349 12.56 13.30 -0.46
C SER A 349 12.27 11.94 -1.07
N LEU A 350 12.87 11.70 -2.23
CA LEU A 350 13.01 10.40 -2.86
C LEU A 350 14.48 10.21 -3.22
N GLN A 351 15.04 9.12 -2.73
CA GLN A 351 16.42 8.72 -2.94
C GLN A 351 16.43 7.38 -3.68
N LEU A 352 17.22 7.27 -4.74
CA LEU A 352 17.47 6.05 -5.48
C LEU A 352 18.99 5.83 -5.60
N ARG A 353 19.45 4.65 -5.20
CA ARG A 353 20.88 4.30 -5.22
C ARG A 353 21.09 2.82 -5.56
N GLY A 354 22.23 2.52 -6.17
CA GLY A 354 22.71 1.14 -6.24
C GLY A 354 23.13 0.67 -4.84
N MET A 355 23.10 -0.64 -4.63
CA MET A 355 23.59 -1.25 -3.39
C MET A 355 24.47 -2.47 -3.66
N SER A 356 25.37 -2.76 -2.73
CA SER A 356 26.12 -4.01 -2.69
C SER A 356 26.11 -4.55 -1.26
N SER A 357 26.00 -5.88 -1.14
CA SER A 357 26.17 -6.57 0.14
C SER A 357 27.62 -6.98 0.40
N TYR A 358 28.57 -6.53 -0.43
CA TYR A 358 29.99 -6.82 -0.32
C TYR A 358 30.74 -5.59 0.21
N ALA A 359 31.71 -5.77 1.11
CA ALA A 359 32.59 -4.66 1.47
C ALA A 359 33.49 -4.35 0.26
N ASP A 360 33.41 -3.11 -0.23
CA ASP A 360 34.21 -2.45 -1.29
C ASP A 360 34.94 -3.37 -2.29
N ASN A 361 34.55 -3.34 -3.57
CA ASN A 361 35.18 -3.86 -4.82
C ASN A 361 35.94 -5.21 -4.81
N SER A 362 36.00 -5.92 -3.69
CA SER A 362 36.90 -7.06 -3.43
C SER A 362 36.25 -8.41 -3.71
N ASN A 363 34.98 -8.42 -4.17
CA ASN A 363 34.20 -9.63 -4.43
C ASN A 363 34.09 -10.59 -3.23
N ASN A 364 34.48 -10.16 -2.03
CA ASN A 364 34.55 -11.02 -0.86
C ASN A 364 33.23 -10.95 -0.06
N ALA A 365 32.38 -11.97 -0.24
CA ALA A 365 31.08 -12.09 0.45
C ALA A 365 31.22 -12.18 1.99
N SER A 366 32.44 -12.41 2.50
CA SER A 366 32.74 -12.63 3.91
C SER A 366 32.90 -11.35 4.73
N ALA A 367 32.93 -10.18 4.08
CA ALA A 367 33.33 -8.93 4.73
C ALA A 367 32.18 -8.16 5.42
N LEU A 368 30.92 -8.41 5.04
CA LEU A 368 29.75 -7.91 5.79
C LEU A 368 29.10 -9.06 6.57
N ALA A 369 28.82 -8.83 7.85
CA ALA A 369 28.15 -9.80 8.72
C ALA A 369 26.68 -9.97 8.32
N ASP A 370 26.07 -11.09 8.72
CA ASP A 370 24.62 -11.26 8.62
C ASP A 370 23.89 -10.20 9.48
N PRO A 371 22.63 -9.82 9.16
CA PRO A 371 21.81 -8.98 10.02
C PRO A 371 21.85 -9.50 11.45
N VAL A 372 22.09 -8.63 12.42
CA VAL A 372 22.34 -9.14 13.76
C VAL A 372 21.08 -9.75 14.37
N TYR A 373 21.19 -11.03 14.75
CA TYR A 373 20.23 -11.79 15.53
C TYR A 373 20.99 -12.38 16.74
N GLY A 374 20.47 -12.18 17.97
CA GLY A 374 21.08 -12.70 19.19
C GLY A 374 21.23 -11.68 20.33
N ILE A 375 21.41 -12.19 21.56
CA ILE A 375 21.45 -11.40 22.80
C ILE A 375 22.69 -10.49 22.81
N GLY A 376 22.49 -9.17 22.82
CA GLY A 376 23.52 -8.16 23.05
C GLY A 376 23.78 -7.23 21.88
N ASN A 377 23.39 -7.62 20.66
CA ASN A 377 23.53 -6.82 19.46
C ASN A 377 22.17 -6.74 18.76
N TYR A 378 21.52 -5.58 18.79
CA TYR A 378 20.14 -5.45 18.36
C TYR A 378 19.97 -4.23 17.45
N GLY A 379 19.19 -4.40 16.38
CA GLY A 379 18.63 -3.30 15.59
C GLY A 379 19.63 -2.30 14.99
N ASN A 380 20.21 -2.65 13.84
CA ASN A 380 20.30 -1.83 12.62
C ASN A 380 20.98 -2.72 11.55
N PRO A 381 20.34 -3.02 10.41
CA PRO A 381 20.98 -3.78 9.31
C PRO A 381 22.11 -3.00 8.61
N ASP A 382 22.34 -1.73 8.93
CA ASP A 382 23.38 -0.93 8.31
C ASP A 382 24.76 -1.58 8.52
N GLY A 383 25.51 -1.75 7.43
CA GLY A 383 26.79 -2.46 7.44
C GLY A 383 26.70 -3.99 7.51
N THR A 384 25.50 -4.56 7.36
CA THR A 384 25.29 -6.03 7.23
C THR A 384 25.09 -6.42 5.77
N ASN A 385 25.02 -7.72 5.47
CA ASN A 385 24.59 -8.21 4.14
C ASN A 385 23.06 -8.19 3.94
N ILE A 386 22.32 -7.57 4.87
CA ILE A 386 20.90 -7.15 4.80
C ILE A 386 19.89 -8.30 4.89
N LEU A 387 20.14 -9.43 4.25
CA LEU A 387 19.18 -10.55 4.12
C LEU A 387 19.76 -11.91 4.51
N GLY A 388 21.08 -12.00 4.75
CA GLY A 388 21.78 -13.25 5.06
C GLY A 388 22.39 -13.95 3.84
N LYS A 389 22.65 -15.24 4.01
CA LYS A 389 23.30 -16.09 3.01
C LYS A 389 22.30 -16.97 2.24
N ALA A 390 22.54 -17.13 0.94
CA ALA A 390 21.67 -17.91 0.06
C ALA A 390 21.80 -19.41 0.34
N ASN A 391 20.68 -20.08 0.62
CA ASN A 391 20.65 -21.48 1.03
C ASN A 391 19.52 -22.26 0.31
N ASN A 392 19.38 -23.55 0.60
CA ASN A 392 18.28 -24.38 0.06
C ASN A 392 17.77 -25.38 1.12
N GLY A 393 16.88 -26.29 0.71
CA GLY A 393 16.29 -27.30 1.60
C GLY A 393 17.26 -28.35 2.14
N VAL A 394 18.42 -28.54 1.50
CA VAL A 394 19.46 -29.53 1.82
C VAL A 394 20.68 -28.87 2.49
N VAL A 395 21.16 -27.75 1.93
CA VAL A 395 22.29 -26.97 2.44
C VAL A 395 21.74 -25.78 3.21
N THR A 396 21.75 -25.86 4.54
CA THR A 396 21.12 -24.88 5.43
C THR A 396 21.95 -23.62 5.68
N THR A 397 23.27 -23.68 5.45
CA THR A 397 24.20 -22.55 5.59
C THR A 397 24.87 -22.24 4.26
N GLY A 398 24.46 -21.12 3.65
CA GLY A 398 25.05 -20.62 2.41
C GLY A 398 26.41 -19.95 2.60
N SER A 399 27.21 -19.88 1.53
CA SER A 399 28.47 -19.12 1.51
C SER A 399 28.33 -17.74 0.85
N ASN A 400 27.40 -17.60 -0.10
CA ASN A 400 27.14 -16.37 -0.84
C ASN A 400 26.07 -15.52 -0.17
N ASN A 401 26.20 -14.19 -0.23
CA ASN A 401 25.11 -13.29 0.18
C ASN A 401 23.93 -13.41 -0.78
N ILE A 402 22.70 -13.30 -0.26
CA ILE A 402 21.48 -13.35 -1.08
C ILE A 402 21.46 -12.19 -2.08
N VAL A 403 21.63 -10.98 -1.57
CA VAL A 403 21.81 -9.76 -2.38
C VAL A 403 23.21 -9.80 -2.98
N GLY A 404 23.34 -9.63 -4.30
CA GLY A 404 24.65 -9.50 -4.94
C GLY A 404 25.18 -8.07 -4.94
N LYS A 405 25.65 -7.61 -6.09
CA LYS A 405 26.29 -6.30 -6.28
C LYS A 405 25.48 -5.29 -7.09
N SER A 406 24.34 -5.69 -7.64
CA SER A 406 23.52 -4.86 -8.54
C SER A 406 22.11 -4.63 -8.02
N GLY A 407 21.94 -4.74 -6.70
CA GLY A 407 20.67 -4.47 -6.06
C GLY A 407 20.27 -3.00 -6.17
N ILE A 408 18.97 -2.76 -6.01
CA ILE A 408 18.41 -1.41 -6.00
C ILE A 408 17.96 -1.07 -4.59
N ALA A 409 18.38 0.09 -4.09
CA ALA A 409 17.90 0.64 -2.82
C ALA A 409 17.21 1.98 -3.06
N PHE A 410 16.09 2.21 -2.39
CA PHE A 410 15.44 3.51 -2.36
C PHE A 410 14.94 3.86 -0.97
N ARG A 411 14.73 5.16 -0.73
CA ARG A 411 14.11 5.68 0.48
C ARG A 411 13.28 6.88 0.11
N MET A 412 12.11 7.00 0.74
CA MET A 412 11.28 8.19 0.64
C MET A 412 10.82 8.61 2.02
N GLY A 413 10.58 9.90 2.20
CA GLY A 413 9.99 10.44 3.41
C GLY A 413 9.33 11.78 3.13
N ALA A 414 8.39 12.16 3.98
CA ALA A 414 7.66 13.42 3.88
C ALA A 414 6.99 13.78 5.20
N ASP A 415 6.83 15.08 5.44
CA ASP A 415 6.02 15.63 6.51
C ASP A 415 4.67 16.10 5.96
N PHE A 416 3.60 15.81 6.70
CA PHE A 416 2.24 16.17 6.36
C PHE A 416 1.94 17.62 6.75
N VAL A 417 1.12 18.26 5.90
CA VAL A 417 0.71 19.65 6.02
C VAL A 417 -0.70 19.70 6.57
N ILE A 418 -0.90 20.44 7.66
CA ILE A 418 -2.20 20.63 8.32
C ILE A 418 -2.96 21.83 7.73
N ASP A 419 -4.26 21.94 8.02
CA ASP A 419 -5.19 22.92 7.43
C ASP A 419 -4.77 24.39 7.53
N ASN A 420 -3.96 24.75 8.52
CA ASN A 420 -3.51 26.12 8.79
C ASN A 420 -1.97 26.25 8.74
N ASP A 421 -1.30 25.30 8.11
CA ASP A 421 0.15 25.32 7.94
C ASP A 421 0.58 26.43 6.97
N PRO A 422 1.55 27.29 7.33
CA PRO A 422 2.05 28.35 6.44
C PRO A 422 2.66 27.85 5.13
N MET A 423 3.00 26.57 5.02
CA MET A 423 3.40 25.94 3.76
C MET A 423 2.25 25.82 2.74
N LEU A 424 1.01 26.21 3.08
CA LEU A 424 -0.12 26.36 2.17
C LEU A 424 -0.26 27.77 1.60
N ASP A 425 0.42 28.78 2.16
CA ASP A 425 0.33 30.21 1.78
C ASP A 425 1.14 30.47 0.50
N ASP A 426 0.55 30.16 -0.65
CA ASP A 426 1.19 30.33 -1.96
C ASP A 426 1.37 31.82 -2.33
N ASP A 427 0.51 32.69 -1.78
CA ASP A 427 0.51 34.14 -2.01
C ASP A 427 1.37 34.91 -0.99
N ALA A 428 1.98 34.21 -0.03
CA ALA A 428 2.78 34.75 1.07
C ALA A 428 2.09 35.85 1.92
N ASN A 429 0.75 35.83 2.01
CA ASN A 429 -0.07 36.90 2.60
C ASN A 429 -0.35 36.72 4.11
N ASN A 430 0.24 35.71 4.76
CA ASN A 430 0.00 35.32 6.16
C ASN A 430 -1.44 34.86 6.45
N SER A 431 -2.12 34.31 5.45
CA SER A 431 -3.45 33.72 5.59
C SER A 431 -3.62 32.56 4.62
N ILE A 432 -4.51 31.60 4.95
CA ILE A 432 -4.82 30.48 4.07
C ILE A 432 -6.23 30.68 3.51
N SER A 433 -6.34 30.79 2.19
CA SER A 433 -7.62 30.83 1.49
C SER A 433 -8.32 29.46 1.52
N ALA A 434 -9.63 29.44 1.26
CA ALA A 434 -10.39 28.19 1.17
C ALA A 434 -9.92 27.28 0.01
N SER A 435 -9.29 27.84 -1.03
CA SER A 435 -8.65 27.07 -2.11
C SER A 435 -7.33 26.45 -1.66
N GLU A 436 -6.50 27.18 -0.94
CA GLU A 436 -5.21 26.68 -0.41
C GLU A 436 -5.42 25.61 0.66
N GLN A 437 -6.41 25.79 1.53
CA GLN A 437 -6.73 24.81 2.58
C GLN A 437 -7.07 23.42 2.03
N LYS A 438 -7.63 23.32 0.81
CA LYS A 438 -7.90 22.03 0.14
C LYS A 438 -6.63 21.27 -0.22
N ASN A 439 -5.48 21.95 -0.23
CA ASN A 439 -4.18 21.32 -0.41
C ASN A 439 -3.57 20.82 0.91
N ALA A 440 -4.27 20.88 2.05
CA ALA A 440 -3.80 20.17 3.24
C ALA A 440 -3.74 18.65 2.98
N THR A 441 -2.82 17.93 3.63
CA THR A 441 -2.69 16.49 3.39
C THR A 441 -3.94 15.76 3.89
N THR A 442 -4.51 14.91 3.04
CA THR A 442 -5.49 13.90 3.45
C THR A 442 -5.08 12.51 3.01
N LEU A 443 -5.41 11.52 3.85
CA LEU A 443 -5.30 10.10 3.53
C LEU A 443 -6.70 9.51 3.50
N GLU A 444 -6.92 8.50 2.65
CA GLU A 444 -8.24 7.89 2.44
C GLU A 444 -8.12 6.37 2.49
N ILE A 445 -9.14 5.72 3.07
CA ILE A 445 -9.35 4.26 3.01
C ILE A 445 -10.84 3.98 2.78
N GLY A 446 -11.19 2.99 1.98
CA GLY A 446 -12.60 2.64 1.78
C GLY A 446 -12.81 1.48 0.82
N GLY A 447 -14.06 1.31 0.41
CA GLY A 447 -14.42 0.35 -0.62
C GLY A 447 -13.94 0.77 -2.01
N ALA A 448 -13.37 -0.17 -2.77
CA ALA A 448 -13.05 0.04 -4.19
C ALA A 448 -14.31 -0.04 -5.07
N GLY A 449 -14.27 0.55 -6.25
CA GLY A 449 -15.38 0.62 -7.20
C GLY A 449 -16.35 1.75 -6.91
N LEU A 450 -17.57 1.57 -7.42
CA LEU A 450 -18.69 2.52 -7.30
C LEU A 450 -19.64 2.07 -6.20
N ASN A 451 -20.53 2.97 -5.76
CA ASN A 451 -21.57 2.70 -4.77
C ASN A 451 -21.01 2.22 -3.40
N THR A 452 -19.79 2.62 -3.04
CA THR A 452 -19.11 2.28 -1.77
C THR A 452 -19.05 3.45 -0.79
N TYR A 453 -18.58 3.16 0.42
CA TYR A 453 -18.24 4.15 1.46
C TYR A 453 -16.76 4.10 1.81
N GLY A 454 -16.27 5.15 2.47
CA GLY A 454 -14.90 5.24 2.94
C GLY A 454 -14.73 6.16 4.15
N PHE A 455 -13.48 6.41 4.47
CA PHE A 455 -13.02 7.23 5.58
C PHE A 455 -11.81 8.04 5.16
N GLU A 456 -11.84 9.34 5.46
CA GLU A 456 -10.77 10.30 5.26
C GLU A 456 -10.13 10.64 6.60
N PHE A 457 -8.79 10.65 6.61
CA PHE A 457 -7.95 11.16 7.68
C PHE A 457 -7.40 12.52 7.25
N GLY A 458 -7.71 13.57 8.01
CA GLY A 458 -7.21 14.92 7.78
C GLY A 458 -6.60 15.52 9.05
N ASN A 459 -5.96 16.69 8.89
CA ASN A 459 -5.26 17.37 9.96
C ASN A 459 -4.25 16.44 10.68
N LEU A 460 -3.36 15.86 9.87
CA LEU A 460 -2.38 14.86 10.30
C LEU A 460 -1.20 15.54 11.02
N SER A 461 -1.23 15.51 12.35
CA SER A 461 -0.17 16.05 13.22
C SER A 461 0.71 14.93 13.79
N GLY A 462 1.86 15.28 14.38
CA GLY A 462 2.69 14.31 15.08
C GLY A 462 2.11 13.89 16.43
N LEU A 463 2.74 12.89 17.07
CA LEU A 463 2.32 12.34 18.37
C LEU A 463 2.49 13.34 19.51
N GLN A 464 3.51 14.19 19.42
CA GLN A 464 3.76 15.27 20.36
C GLN A 464 3.07 16.54 19.87
N SER A 465 2.47 17.28 20.80
CA SER A 465 1.81 18.55 20.48
C SER A 465 2.78 19.52 19.76
N GLY A 466 2.31 20.13 18.67
CA GLY A 466 3.08 21.11 17.90
C GLY A 466 4.08 20.54 16.89
N THR A 467 3.93 19.28 16.48
CA THR A 467 4.78 18.65 15.47
C THR A 467 3.97 18.24 14.24
N ARG A 468 4.60 18.20 13.05
CA ARG A 468 3.98 17.64 11.84
C ARG A 468 3.93 16.12 11.93
N GLY A 469 2.88 15.52 11.37
CA GLY A 469 2.89 14.08 11.13
C GLY A 469 3.92 13.74 10.07
N ARG A 470 4.59 12.59 10.20
CA ARG A 470 5.67 12.20 9.28
C ARG A 470 5.53 10.78 8.78
N PHE A 471 5.93 10.56 7.53
CA PHE A 471 6.19 9.25 6.95
C PHE A 471 7.66 9.14 6.53
N ASP A 472 8.27 8.00 6.79
CA ASP A 472 9.59 7.62 6.28
C ASP A 472 9.55 6.13 5.94
N SER A 473 9.84 5.79 4.68
CA SER A 473 9.83 4.40 4.23
C SER A 473 10.96 3.57 4.82
N GLY A 474 11.91 4.20 5.51
CA GLY A 474 13.21 3.59 5.80
C GLY A 474 13.93 3.21 4.50
N ASN A 475 14.94 2.35 4.60
CA ASN A 475 15.62 1.82 3.43
C ASN A 475 14.81 0.65 2.85
N ILE A 476 14.44 0.74 1.57
CA ILE A 476 13.79 -0.33 0.82
C ILE A 476 14.77 -0.88 -0.20
N TYR A 477 14.94 -2.20 -0.19
CA TYR A 477 15.81 -2.94 -1.09
C TYR A 477 14.99 -3.85 -1.99
N ILE A 478 15.27 -3.84 -3.29
CA ILE A 478 14.64 -4.72 -4.29
C ILE A 478 15.73 -5.51 -5.00
N ASN A 479 15.59 -6.83 -5.00
CA ASN A 479 16.56 -7.76 -5.58
C ASN A 479 15.86 -8.99 -6.18
N LEU A 480 16.55 -9.70 -7.06
CA LEU A 480 16.18 -11.07 -7.40
C LEU A 480 16.84 -12.03 -6.41
N ALA A 481 16.25 -13.20 -6.17
CA ALA A 481 16.79 -14.14 -5.20
C ALA A 481 16.59 -15.62 -5.58
N ASP A 482 17.58 -16.41 -5.21
CA ASP A 482 17.60 -17.88 -5.22
C ASP A 482 17.98 -18.38 -3.83
N THR A 483 17.00 -18.50 -2.93
CA THR A 483 17.22 -18.88 -1.53
C THR A 483 15.98 -19.52 -0.92
N LYS A 484 16.18 -20.38 0.08
CA LYS A 484 15.08 -20.93 0.89
C LYS A 484 14.66 -19.99 2.01
N SER A 485 15.59 -19.28 2.63
CA SER A 485 15.29 -18.42 3.79
C SER A 485 15.91 -17.03 3.70
N LEU A 486 15.32 -16.11 4.46
CA LEU A 486 15.72 -14.72 4.64
C LEU A 486 15.82 -14.40 6.13
N LEU A 487 16.73 -13.48 6.48
CA LEU A 487 16.87 -12.98 7.84
C LEU A 487 16.11 -11.66 8.03
N LEU A 488 15.35 -11.56 9.11
CA LEU A 488 14.74 -10.33 9.61
C LEU A 488 15.59 -9.79 10.78
N PRO A 489 15.82 -8.46 10.88
CA PRO A 489 16.49 -7.88 12.05
C PRO A 489 15.74 -8.21 13.35
N ALA A 490 16.47 -8.61 14.39
CA ALA A 490 15.87 -8.93 15.69
C ALA A 490 15.46 -7.67 16.48
N ASN A 491 14.25 -7.68 17.05
CA ASN A 491 13.79 -6.66 18.01
C ASN A 491 14.33 -7.01 19.42
N LYS A 492 15.15 -6.11 19.99
CA LYS A 492 15.75 -6.24 21.32
C LYS A 492 14.74 -6.50 22.42
N ILE A 493 13.76 -5.62 22.50
CA ILE A 493 12.77 -5.59 23.56
C ILE A 493 11.95 -6.87 23.47
N PHE A 494 11.67 -7.32 22.26
CA PHE A 494 10.86 -8.49 22.02
C PHE A 494 11.57 -9.82 22.29
N GLN A 495 12.88 -9.89 22.05
CA GLN A 495 13.68 -11.05 22.44
C GLN A 495 13.99 -11.10 23.95
N THR A 496 13.95 -9.96 24.65
CA THR A 496 14.26 -9.90 26.09
C THR A 496 13.02 -9.87 26.99
N SER A 497 11.84 -9.57 26.42
CA SER A 497 10.54 -9.68 27.09
C SER A 497 10.12 -11.12 27.29
N ARG A 498 9.36 -11.38 28.35
CA ARG A 498 8.94 -12.72 28.76
C ARG A 498 7.43 -12.85 28.92
N PHE A 499 6.93 -14.05 28.66
CA PHE A 499 5.64 -14.52 29.14
C PHE A 499 5.69 -14.76 30.65
N GLY A 500 4.53 -14.88 31.30
CA GLY A 500 4.43 -15.13 32.74
C GLY A 500 5.15 -16.41 33.19
N ASN A 501 5.30 -17.41 32.30
CA ASN A 501 6.06 -18.63 32.55
C ASN A 501 7.59 -18.45 32.47
N GLY A 502 8.08 -17.24 32.23
CA GLY A 502 9.50 -16.92 32.13
C GLY A 502 10.13 -17.20 30.77
N VAL A 503 9.43 -17.76 29.78
CA VAL A 503 9.95 -17.96 28.42
C VAL A 503 9.94 -16.63 27.66
N PHE A 504 10.96 -16.39 26.85
CA PHE A 504 11.03 -15.20 25.98
C PHE A 504 9.89 -15.19 24.95
N LEU A 505 9.41 -14.00 24.58
CA LEU A 505 8.31 -13.88 23.60
C LEU A 505 8.73 -14.41 22.22
N THR A 506 9.98 -14.13 21.84
CA THR A 506 10.59 -14.59 20.58
C THR A 506 11.97 -15.20 20.81
N ALA A 507 12.38 -16.10 19.91
CA ALA A 507 13.71 -16.67 19.82
C ALA A 507 14.37 -16.33 18.47
N ASP A 508 15.67 -16.55 18.31
CA ASP A 508 16.40 -16.23 17.07
C ASP A 508 15.80 -16.92 15.84
N SER A 509 15.36 -18.17 15.97
CA SER A 509 14.69 -18.92 14.90
C SER A 509 13.37 -18.28 14.44
N ASP A 510 12.73 -17.45 15.28
CA ASP A 510 11.50 -16.75 14.91
C ASP A 510 11.77 -15.68 13.84
N TYR A 511 12.99 -15.11 13.79
CA TYR A 511 13.40 -14.08 12.81
C TYR A 511 13.94 -14.65 11.49
N ILE A 512 13.94 -15.97 11.32
CA ILE A 512 14.23 -16.64 10.05
C ILE A 512 12.90 -16.86 9.30
N GLN A 513 12.78 -16.24 8.13
CA GLN A 513 11.63 -16.38 7.24
C GLN A 513 11.94 -17.39 6.15
N ASN A 514 11.04 -18.34 5.90
CA ASN A 514 11.10 -19.19 4.72
C ASN A 514 10.46 -18.48 3.51
N VAL A 515 11.12 -18.46 2.36
CA VAL A 515 10.54 -18.02 1.08
C VAL A 515 9.57 -19.07 0.54
N HIS A 516 9.92 -20.35 0.72
CA HIS A 516 9.10 -21.50 0.38
C HIS A 516 9.37 -22.66 1.36
N THR A 517 8.45 -23.63 1.43
CA THR A 517 8.52 -24.76 2.38
C THR A 517 9.15 -26.02 1.78
N GLY A 518 9.76 -25.91 0.59
CA GLY A 518 10.41 -27.03 -0.09
C GLY A 518 11.62 -27.58 0.68
N ILE A 519 11.86 -28.88 0.52
CA ILE A 519 12.99 -29.60 1.15
C ILE A 519 14.09 -30.02 0.16
N GLY A 520 13.92 -29.71 -1.13
CA GLY A 520 14.85 -30.07 -2.19
C GLY A 520 16.07 -29.15 -2.28
N ASN A 521 16.94 -29.45 -3.24
CA ASN A 521 18.14 -28.67 -3.60
C ASN A 521 17.87 -27.53 -4.60
N GLN A 522 16.61 -27.34 -5.01
CA GLN A 522 16.14 -26.29 -5.92
C GLN A 522 15.24 -25.32 -5.18
N ASN A 523 15.53 -24.02 -5.30
CA ASN A 523 14.63 -22.95 -4.88
C ASN A 523 13.90 -22.37 -6.09
N PRO A 524 12.67 -21.84 -5.91
CA PRO A 524 12.07 -20.97 -6.90
C PRO A 524 12.87 -19.66 -6.99
N TYR A 525 13.07 -19.17 -8.22
CA TYR A 525 13.58 -17.81 -8.40
C TYR A 525 12.50 -16.80 -8.05
N SER A 526 12.84 -15.82 -7.21
CA SER A 526 11.87 -14.91 -6.60
C SER A 526 12.27 -13.45 -6.74
N LEU A 527 11.26 -12.58 -6.78
CA LEU A 527 11.42 -11.15 -6.55
C LEU A 527 11.34 -10.91 -5.04
N LEU A 528 12.33 -10.21 -4.52
CA LEU A 528 12.49 -9.94 -3.09
C LEU A 528 12.45 -8.44 -2.83
N MET A 529 11.65 -8.04 -1.85
CA MET A 529 11.63 -6.70 -1.29
C MET A 529 11.95 -6.77 0.21
N ALA A 530 12.80 -5.86 0.69
CA ALA A 530 13.17 -5.77 2.09
C ALA A 530 13.08 -4.33 2.58
N ILE A 531 12.37 -4.09 3.67
CA ILE A 531 12.17 -2.78 4.30
C ILE A 531 12.95 -2.76 5.61
N ARG A 532 13.65 -1.66 5.88
CA ARG A 532 14.43 -1.46 7.11
C ARG A 532 14.18 -0.10 7.72
N GLY A 533 13.62 -0.10 8.93
CA GLY A 533 13.41 1.11 9.74
C GLY A 533 12.32 2.03 9.20
N ALA A 534 11.26 1.49 8.59
CA ALA A 534 10.13 2.31 8.16
C ALA A 534 9.35 2.85 9.36
N GLU A 535 8.85 4.08 9.25
CA GLU A 535 8.01 4.69 10.27
C GLU A 535 6.91 5.58 9.68
N PHE A 536 5.76 5.56 10.34
CA PHE A 536 4.67 6.49 10.15
C PHE A 536 4.30 7.02 11.52
N GLN A 537 4.51 8.31 11.76
CA GLN A 537 4.35 8.95 13.06
C GLN A 537 3.37 10.11 12.89
N ALA A 538 2.09 9.75 12.75
CA ALA A 538 1.02 10.73 12.58
C ALA A 538 -0.26 10.33 13.31
N VAL A 539 -0.99 11.36 13.72
CA VAL A 539 -2.28 11.31 14.39
C VAL A 539 -3.27 12.09 13.55
N SER A 540 -4.34 11.44 13.10
CA SER A 540 -5.48 12.15 12.50
C SER A 540 -6.31 12.80 13.58
N ARG A 541 -6.52 14.11 13.45
CA ARG A 541 -7.39 14.91 14.34
C ARG A 541 -8.74 15.22 13.73
N ARG A 542 -8.93 14.87 12.46
CA ARG A 542 -10.19 14.95 11.73
C ARG A 542 -10.42 13.66 10.95
N GLY A 543 -11.31 12.83 11.46
CA GLY A 543 -11.88 11.69 10.78
C GLY A 543 -13.20 12.06 10.08
N ARG A 544 -13.36 11.72 8.81
CA ARG A 544 -14.59 11.99 8.04
C ARG A 544 -15.03 10.77 7.27
N PHE A 545 -16.28 10.36 7.42
CA PHE A 545 -16.88 9.36 6.53
C PHE A 545 -17.15 9.96 5.15
N THR A 546 -16.90 9.18 4.11
CA THR A 546 -17.01 9.61 2.71
C THR A 546 -17.92 8.70 1.91
N ASN A 547 -18.66 9.27 0.98
CA ASN A 547 -19.43 8.56 -0.04
C ASN A 547 -18.61 8.52 -1.34
N SER A 548 -18.48 7.34 -1.95
CA SER A 548 -17.86 7.21 -3.29
C SER A 548 -18.79 7.70 -4.40
N ALA A 549 -18.28 7.68 -5.63
CA ALA A 549 -19.12 7.92 -6.81
C ALA A 549 -20.10 6.77 -7.05
N THR A 550 -21.27 7.10 -7.60
CA THR A 550 -22.34 6.13 -7.92
C THR A 550 -22.52 5.99 -9.42
N ASP A 551 -22.94 4.82 -9.87
CA ASP A 551 -23.26 4.57 -11.29
C ASP A 551 -24.71 4.94 -11.66
N GLY A 552 -25.49 5.44 -10.70
CA GLY A 552 -26.88 5.85 -10.89
C GLY A 552 -27.87 4.69 -11.15
N THR A 553 -27.43 3.43 -11.12
CA THR A 553 -28.29 2.26 -11.40
C THR A 553 -29.21 1.92 -10.24
N ILE A 554 -28.80 2.27 -9.01
CA ILE A 554 -29.56 2.07 -7.77
C ILE A 554 -29.51 3.32 -6.89
N SER A 555 -30.48 3.45 -5.98
CA SER A 555 -30.45 4.48 -4.93
C SER A 555 -29.56 4.04 -3.78
N VAL A 556 -28.40 4.69 -3.64
CA VAL A 556 -27.43 4.42 -2.56
C VAL A 556 -27.71 5.35 -1.37
N PRO A 557 -27.91 4.81 -0.16
CA PRO A 557 -27.93 5.59 1.08
C PRO A 557 -26.73 6.52 1.21
N VAL A 558 -26.96 7.82 1.41
CA VAL A 558 -25.87 8.78 1.62
C VAL A 558 -25.57 8.92 3.11
N ILE A 559 -24.27 8.94 3.48
CA ILE A 559 -23.80 9.32 4.81
C ILE A 559 -23.77 10.85 4.92
N ASN A 560 -24.27 11.40 6.02
CA ASN A 560 -24.08 12.81 6.38
C ASN A 560 -22.59 13.08 6.61
N GLU A 561 -21.97 13.84 5.71
CA GLU A 561 -20.55 14.15 5.79
C GLU A 561 -20.32 15.41 6.63
N HIS A 562 -19.34 15.33 7.53
CA HIS A 562 -18.93 16.46 8.37
C HIS A 562 -17.47 16.81 8.10
N THR A 563 -17.18 18.10 7.90
CA THR A 563 -15.85 18.61 7.49
C THR A 563 -15.07 19.28 8.63
N ASN A 564 -15.70 19.46 9.79
CA ASN A 564 -15.17 20.11 10.98
C ASN A 564 -15.08 19.17 12.19
N ASN A 565 -15.04 17.85 11.95
CA ASN A 565 -14.92 16.84 13.00
C ASN A 565 -13.65 17.03 13.83
N THR A 566 -13.78 16.80 15.13
CA THR A 566 -12.71 17.00 16.13
C THR A 566 -12.22 15.68 16.74
N TRP A 567 -12.48 14.56 16.09
CA TRP A 567 -12.01 13.24 16.48
C TRP A 567 -11.25 12.60 15.32
N GLY A 568 -10.46 11.57 15.57
CA GLY A 568 -9.80 10.82 14.50
C GLY A 568 -9.18 9.51 14.96
N LEU A 569 -8.36 8.94 14.09
CA LEU A 569 -7.66 7.67 14.32
C LEU A 569 -6.16 7.90 14.19
N ALA A 570 -5.38 7.28 15.08
CA ALA A 570 -3.94 7.25 15.00
C ALA A 570 -3.47 5.80 14.82
N LEU A 571 -2.74 5.57 13.74
CA LEU A 571 -2.17 4.27 13.38
C LEU A 571 -0.64 4.36 13.19
N PRO A 572 0.12 4.94 14.15
CA PRO A 572 1.55 5.06 13.99
C PRO A 572 2.24 3.70 14.02
N PHE A 573 3.31 3.54 13.26
CA PHE A 573 4.23 2.41 13.33
C PHE A 573 5.67 2.89 13.37
N TYR A 574 6.49 2.21 14.16
CA TYR A 574 7.87 2.58 14.42
C TYR A 574 8.82 1.40 14.18
N ASN A 575 9.95 1.70 13.55
CA ASN A 575 11.02 0.76 13.20
C ASN A 575 10.48 -0.53 12.53
N LEU A 576 9.57 -0.36 11.57
CA LEU A 576 9.04 -1.48 10.82
C LEU A 576 10.15 -2.04 9.92
N ASN A 577 10.47 -3.31 10.15
CA ASN A 577 11.35 -4.11 9.32
C ASN A 577 10.51 -5.18 8.66
N ALA A 578 10.67 -5.39 7.36
CA ALA A 578 9.91 -6.40 6.63
C ALA A 578 10.71 -7.03 5.50
N ASN A 579 10.32 -8.24 5.12
CA ASN A 579 10.83 -8.98 4.00
C ASN A 579 9.63 -9.62 3.27
N MET A 580 9.53 -9.40 1.96
CA MET A 580 8.49 -9.98 1.12
C MET A 580 9.12 -10.66 -0.09
N ALA A 581 8.77 -11.91 -0.33
CA ALA A 581 9.21 -12.67 -1.49
C ALA A 581 8.01 -13.18 -2.31
N MET A 582 8.09 -13.02 -3.63
CA MET A 582 7.04 -13.40 -4.58
C MET A 582 7.64 -14.15 -5.77
N PHE A 583 6.96 -15.20 -6.25
CA PHE A 583 7.37 -15.98 -7.43
C PHE A 583 6.18 -16.70 -8.06
N GLY A 584 6.23 -16.98 -9.37
CA GLY A 584 5.19 -17.77 -10.03
C GLY A 584 5.28 -19.25 -9.61
N THR A 585 4.15 -19.89 -9.32
CA THR A 585 4.10 -21.30 -8.93
C THR A 585 2.82 -22.00 -9.39
N LYS A 586 2.85 -23.33 -9.36
CA LYS A 586 1.68 -24.19 -9.57
C LYS A 586 1.44 -24.99 -8.30
N VAL A 587 0.20 -25.02 -7.83
CA VAL A 587 -0.19 -25.71 -6.60
C VAL A 587 -1.25 -26.76 -6.91
N ASP A 588 -1.21 -27.89 -6.20
CA ASP A 588 -2.25 -28.91 -6.31
C ASP A 588 -3.61 -28.31 -5.91
N ALA A 589 -4.58 -28.39 -6.82
CA ALA A 589 -5.87 -27.70 -6.68
C ALA A 589 -6.74 -28.25 -5.52
N ASP A 590 -6.41 -29.44 -4.99
CA ASP A 590 -7.10 -30.08 -3.87
C ASP A 590 -6.56 -29.70 -2.48
N LYS A 591 -5.46 -28.92 -2.45
CA LYS A 591 -4.78 -28.43 -1.25
C LYS A 591 -4.93 -26.92 -1.02
N VAL A 592 -5.64 -26.25 -1.91
CA VAL A 592 -5.90 -24.80 -1.85
C VAL A 592 -7.39 -24.52 -1.90
N TYR A 593 -7.80 -23.43 -1.25
CA TYR A 593 -9.19 -23.15 -0.97
C TYR A 593 -9.58 -21.71 -1.32
N TYR A 594 -10.88 -21.53 -1.56
CA TYR A 594 -11.56 -20.24 -1.54
C TYR A 594 -12.77 -20.32 -0.58
N TYR A 595 -13.22 -19.17 -0.08
CA TYR A 595 -14.30 -19.04 0.89
C TYR A 595 -15.36 -18.04 0.41
N ASN A 596 -16.61 -18.27 0.79
CA ASN A 596 -17.73 -17.34 0.69
C ASN A 596 -18.15 -16.84 2.09
N VAL A 597 -18.91 -15.74 2.15
CA VAL A 597 -19.47 -15.23 3.40
C VAL A 597 -20.35 -16.29 4.07
N GLY A 598 -20.14 -16.53 5.36
CA GLY A 598 -20.83 -17.56 6.15
C GLY A 598 -20.20 -18.96 6.07
N ASP A 599 -19.16 -19.17 5.25
CA ASP A 599 -18.49 -20.46 5.19
C ASP A 599 -17.79 -20.80 6.51
N THR A 600 -17.92 -22.06 6.92
CA THR A 600 -17.20 -22.61 8.08
C THR A 600 -16.13 -23.62 7.67
N LYS A 601 -15.97 -23.85 6.36
CA LYS A 601 -14.98 -24.74 5.75
C LYS A 601 -14.69 -24.25 4.33
N GLY A 602 -13.43 -24.26 3.93
CA GLY A 602 -13.01 -23.84 2.60
C GLY A 602 -13.50 -24.77 1.50
N THR A 603 -13.82 -24.19 0.33
CA THR A 603 -14.10 -24.96 -0.88
C THR A 603 -12.81 -25.15 -1.67
N LYS A 604 -12.49 -26.41 -2.01
CA LYS A 604 -11.30 -26.73 -2.83
C LYS A 604 -11.44 -26.08 -4.21
N VAL A 605 -10.33 -25.61 -4.78
CA VAL A 605 -10.33 -25.09 -6.15
C VAL A 605 -10.73 -26.18 -7.16
N ALA A 606 -10.21 -27.41 -7.00
CA ALA A 606 -10.70 -28.61 -7.69
C ALA A 606 -10.33 -29.89 -6.93
N ASN A 607 -10.83 -31.04 -7.39
CA ASN A 607 -10.51 -32.35 -6.78
C ASN A 607 -9.16 -32.94 -7.22
N SER A 608 -8.58 -32.45 -8.32
CA SER A 608 -7.31 -32.91 -8.87
C SER A 608 -6.74 -31.87 -9.84
N GLY A 609 -5.45 -31.99 -10.19
CA GLY A 609 -4.77 -31.11 -11.14
C GLY A 609 -4.00 -29.98 -10.45
N GLN A 610 -3.43 -29.07 -11.25
CA GLN A 610 -2.65 -27.94 -10.77
C GLN A 610 -3.29 -26.62 -11.18
N THR A 611 -3.28 -25.64 -10.30
CA THR A 611 -3.75 -24.28 -10.55
C THR A 611 -2.59 -23.30 -10.43
N ASP A 612 -2.59 -22.27 -11.29
CA ASP A 612 -1.57 -21.22 -11.25
C ASP A 612 -1.81 -20.33 -10.03
N ARG A 613 -0.75 -20.06 -9.27
CA ARG A 613 -0.76 -19.17 -8.11
C ARG A 613 0.53 -18.38 -8.02
N LEU A 614 0.51 -17.37 -7.18
CA LEU A 614 1.71 -16.67 -6.75
C LEU A 614 2.22 -17.31 -5.45
N GLY A 615 3.44 -17.82 -5.44
CA GLY A 615 4.15 -18.15 -4.21
C GLY A 615 4.44 -16.86 -3.44
N PHE A 616 4.09 -16.84 -2.15
CA PHE A 616 4.12 -15.64 -1.34
C PHE A 616 4.73 -15.92 0.02
N SER A 617 5.64 -15.08 0.46
CA SER A 617 6.16 -15.09 1.82
C SER A 617 6.32 -13.68 2.35
N LEU A 618 5.92 -13.48 3.60
CA LEU A 618 6.01 -12.22 4.31
C LEU A 618 6.54 -12.46 5.72
N ALA A 619 7.49 -11.65 6.14
CA ALA A 619 7.85 -11.49 7.55
C ALA A 619 7.98 -10.01 7.86
N MET A 620 7.51 -9.59 9.02
CA MET A 620 7.63 -8.22 9.49
C MET A 620 7.76 -8.15 11.00
N SER A 621 8.43 -7.12 11.49
CA SER A 621 8.49 -6.78 12.90
C SER A 621 8.43 -5.28 13.11
N THR A 622 7.87 -4.86 14.23
CA THR A 622 7.82 -3.46 14.67
C THR A 622 8.34 -3.33 16.08
N ASP A 623 8.83 -2.15 16.42
CA ASP A 623 9.15 -1.81 17.80
C ASP A 623 7.97 -1.06 18.39
N GLY A 624 7.58 -1.43 19.61
CA GLY A 624 6.45 -0.82 20.29
C GLY A 624 6.68 0.66 20.60
N ILE A 625 7.89 1.02 21.02
CA ILE A 625 8.21 2.38 21.44
C ILE A 625 9.70 2.66 21.28
N LEU A 626 10.04 3.89 20.91
CA LEU A 626 11.41 4.36 20.97
C LEU A 626 11.83 4.51 22.44
N ARG A 627 12.85 3.75 22.85
CA ARG A 627 13.49 3.86 24.18
C ARG A 627 14.94 4.28 23.98
N ASP A 628 15.37 5.31 24.71
CA ASP A 628 16.78 5.59 24.90
C ASP A 628 17.40 4.49 25.81
N THR A 629 18.72 4.52 26.00
CA THR A 629 19.46 3.80 27.05
C THR A 629 18.80 3.87 28.43
N ASP A 630 18.04 4.93 28.70
CA ASP A 630 17.07 5.02 29.79
C ASP A 630 15.67 4.59 29.29
N PRO A 631 15.10 3.47 29.79
CA PRO A 631 13.82 2.93 29.32
C PRO A 631 12.61 3.86 29.57
N ASN A 632 12.80 4.98 30.27
CA ASN A 632 11.76 5.96 30.61
C ASN A 632 11.83 7.29 29.84
N LYS A 633 12.80 7.53 28.94
CA LYS A 633 13.09 8.91 28.48
C LYS A 633 12.63 9.34 27.09
N ASP A 634 12.52 8.45 26.11
CA ASP A 634 12.33 8.90 24.72
C ASP A 634 10.86 8.98 24.33
N GLY A 635 10.12 7.87 24.27
CA GLY A 635 8.64 7.83 24.18
C GLY A 635 7.98 8.63 23.05
N SER A 636 8.79 9.22 22.17
CA SER A 636 8.40 10.18 21.14
C SER A 636 7.85 9.50 19.89
N LYS A 637 8.16 8.21 19.72
CA LYS A 637 7.69 7.34 18.64
C LYS A 637 7.08 6.07 19.19
N THR A 638 6.03 5.58 18.54
CA THR A 638 5.35 4.35 18.95
C THR A 638 4.77 3.60 17.75
N THR A 639 4.56 2.30 17.93
CA THR A 639 3.60 1.50 17.16
C THR A 639 2.32 1.38 17.97
N SER A 640 1.20 1.92 17.48
CA SER A 640 -0.05 2.01 18.23
C SER A 640 -1.29 2.02 17.32
N ILE A 641 -2.44 1.66 17.88
CA ILE A 641 -3.78 1.78 17.28
C ILE A 641 -4.65 2.52 18.28
N MET A 642 -4.96 3.79 18.00
CA MET A 642 -5.67 4.66 18.94
C MET A 642 -6.82 5.40 18.27
N VAL A 643 -7.90 5.56 19.01
CA VAL A 643 -8.96 6.54 18.71
C VAL A 643 -8.63 7.82 19.47
N ILE A 644 -8.73 8.95 18.78
CA ILE A 644 -8.35 10.27 19.29
C ILE A 644 -9.59 11.14 19.41
N ASP A 645 -9.74 11.80 20.56
CA ASP A 645 -10.73 12.83 20.80
C ASP A 645 -10.01 14.18 21.00
N GLY A 646 -10.14 15.03 19.98
CA GLY A 646 -9.63 16.39 19.92
C GLY A 646 -10.72 17.44 20.12
N GLY A 647 -11.83 17.11 20.79
CA GLY A 647 -12.87 18.10 21.15
C GLY A 647 -12.29 19.28 21.95
N ASP A 648 -13.02 20.40 21.96
CA ASP A 648 -12.55 21.63 22.62
C ASP A 648 -12.34 21.43 24.14
N ARG A 649 -11.14 21.80 24.61
CA ARG A 649 -10.79 21.79 26.03
C ARG A 649 -11.23 23.06 26.77
N GLY A 650 -11.81 24.04 26.09
CA GLY A 650 -12.36 25.28 26.65
C GLY A 650 -11.63 26.57 26.22
N ASP A 651 -10.65 26.49 25.32
CA ASP A 651 -9.90 27.62 24.75
C ASP A 651 -9.83 27.57 23.21
N GLY A 652 -10.73 26.82 22.56
CA GLY A 652 -10.74 26.61 21.12
C GLY A 652 -9.63 25.69 20.61
N LYS A 653 -9.02 24.88 21.51
CA LYS A 653 -7.93 23.94 21.19
C LYS A 653 -8.31 22.51 21.53
N PRO A 654 -7.70 21.51 20.87
CA PRO A 654 -8.08 20.13 21.08
C PRO A 654 -7.62 19.61 22.45
N THR A 655 -8.41 18.70 23.02
CA THR A 655 -8.13 18.08 24.34
C THR A 655 -7.09 16.96 24.27
N ASP A 656 -7.02 16.26 23.13
CA ASP A 656 -6.02 15.24 22.80
C ASP A 656 -6.10 13.99 23.68
N TYR A 657 -7.32 13.53 23.95
CA TYR A 657 -7.52 12.23 24.57
C TYR A 657 -7.28 11.11 23.57
N TYR A 658 -6.86 9.95 24.09
CA TYR A 658 -6.79 8.72 23.32
C TYR A 658 -7.29 7.52 24.11
N VAL A 659 -7.76 6.50 23.38
CA VAL A 659 -7.96 5.14 23.88
C VAL A 659 -7.56 4.14 22.81
N GLY A 660 -6.90 3.05 23.19
CA GLY A 660 -6.55 1.99 22.24
C GLY A 660 -5.42 1.07 22.69
N LEU A 661 -4.82 0.40 21.72
CA LEU A 661 -3.62 -0.42 21.90
C LEU A 661 -2.40 0.44 21.65
N ARG A 662 -1.49 0.51 22.62
CA ARG A 662 -0.22 1.24 22.47
C ARG A 662 0.98 0.36 22.70
N ASN A 663 2.12 0.82 22.20
CA ASN A 663 3.42 0.15 22.33
C ASN A 663 3.41 -1.29 21.82
N ILE A 664 2.94 -1.47 20.60
CA ILE A 664 2.79 -2.78 19.96
C ILE A 664 4.15 -3.25 19.43
N ASP A 665 4.83 -4.09 20.21
CA ASP A 665 5.90 -4.93 19.69
C ASP A 665 5.28 -6.12 18.96
N MET A 666 5.63 -6.31 17.70
CA MET A 666 5.04 -7.36 16.86
C MET A 666 6.10 -8.08 16.04
N LEU A 667 5.90 -9.39 15.86
CA LEU A 667 6.55 -10.21 14.84
C LEU A 667 5.47 -11.03 14.13
N LEU A 668 5.43 -10.93 12.82
CA LEU A 668 4.56 -11.74 11.97
C LEU A 668 5.41 -12.40 10.89
N LYS A 669 5.19 -13.68 10.63
CA LYS A 669 5.72 -14.35 9.43
C LYS A 669 4.79 -15.43 8.91
N GLY A 670 4.83 -15.66 7.61
CA GLY A 670 4.12 -16.77 6.96
C GLY A 670 4.58 -16.95 5.52
N ALA A 671 4.54 -18.19 5.04
CA ALA A 671 4.89 -18.54 3.67
C ALA A 671 3.83 -19.47 3.06
N GLY A 672 3.53 -19.30 1.78
CA GLY A 672 2.57 -20.13 1.07
C GLY A 672 2.21 -19.56 -0.29
N SER A 673 0.93 -19.34 -0.58
CA SER A 673 0.48 -18.90 -1.90
C SER A 673 -0.72 -17.97 -1.88
N ILE A 674 -0.84 -17.15 -2.93
CA ILE A 674 -1.97 -16.27 -3.22
C ILE A 674 -2.57 -16.69 -4.57
N GLY A 675 -3.90 -16.75 -4.63
CA GLY A 675 -4.67 -16.96 -5.85
C GLY A 675 -5.88 -16.02 -5.92
N VAL A 676 -6.44 -15.86 -7.13
CA VAL A 676 -7.60 -14.98 -7.38
C VAL A 676 -8.84 -15.76 -7.84
N GLU A 677 -8.88 -17.07 -7.58
CA GLU A 677 -9.94 -17.95 -8.04
C GLU A 677 -11.32 -17.57 -7.45
N ASN A 678 -12.38 -17.75 -8.25
CA ASN A 678 -13.76 -17.43 -7.88
C ASN A 678 -13.97 -15.96 -7.44
N GLY A 679 -13.12 -15.03 -7.91
CA GLY A 679 -13.30 -13.59 -7.69
C GLY A 679 -13.03 -13.17 -6.24
N SER A 680 -12.27 -13.96 -5.50
CA SER A 680 -11.80 -13.65 -4.15
C SER A 680 -10.29 -13.61 -4.11
N PHE A 681 -9.72 -12.82 -3.21
CA PHE A 681 -8.28 -12.84 -2.97
C PHE A 681 -7.98 -13.95 -1.95
N ASN A 682 -7.54 -15.10 -2.44
CA ASN A 682 -7.37 -16.33 -1.68
C ASN A 682 -5.92 -16.46 -1.20
N VAL A 683 -5.72 -16.66 0.09
CA VAL A 683 -4.39 -16.78 0.71
C VAL A 683 -4.30 -18.10 1.46
N SER A 684 -3.22 -18.82 1.22
CA SER A 684 -2.83 -20.01 1.99
C SER A 684 -1.47 -19.75 2.61
N LEU A 685 -1.41 -19.70 3.95
CA LEU A 685 -0.17 -19.54 4.72
C LEU A 685 0.07 -20.79 5.55
N LYS A 686 1.24 -21.41 5.35
CA LYS A 686 1.71 -22.55 6.15
C LYS A 686 2.83 -22.08 7.09
N ASP A 687 2.90 -22.71 8.26
CA ASP A 687 3.87 -22.36 9.32
C ASP A 687 3.87 -20.86 9.69
N MET A 688 2.68 -20.25 9.73
CA MET A 688 2.51 -18.86 10.12
C MET A 688 2.76 -18.70 11.62
N LEU A 689 3.34 -17.57 12.00
CA LEU A 689 3.59 -17.18 13.38
C LEU A 689 3.25 -15.70 13.55
N ILE A 690 2.44 -15.39 14.55
CA ILE A 690 2.20 -14.03 15.05
C ILE A 690 2.58 -14.02 16.52
N VAL A 691 3.44 -13.09 16.90
CA VAL A 691 3.75 -12.78 18.29
C VAL A 691 3.50 -11.29 18.47
N MET A 692 2.83 -10.90 19.55
CA MET A 692 2.57 -9.50 19.87
C MET A 692 2.64 -9.25 21.38
N ALA A 693 3.15 -8.08 21.78
CA ALA A 693 2.99 -7.53 23.12
C ALA A 693 2.54 -6.07 23.01
N ALA A 694 1.56 -5.66 23.79
CA ALA A 694 1.01 -4.30 23.79
C ALA A 694 0.35 -3.97 25.14
N ASP A 695 0.04 -2.69 25.36
CA ASP A 695 -0.80 -2.22 26.46
C ASP A 695 -2.14 -1.71 25.92
N VAL A 696 -3.25 -2.07 26.56
CA VAL A 696 -4.52 -1.36 26.40
C VAL A 696 -4.47 -0.13 27.30
N ALA A 697 -4.65 1.06 26.73
CA ALA A 697 -4.45 2.32 27.44
C ALA A 697 -5.50 3.38 27.10
N ALA A 698 -5.73 4.31 28.02
CA ALA A 698 -6.60 5.47 27.85
C ALA A 698 -6.03 6.68 28.62
N GLY A 699 -5.79 7.80 27.94
CA GLY A 699 -5.12 8.95 28.54
C GLY A 699 -5.01 10.16 27.62
N TYR A 700 -4.03 11.03 27.91
CA TYR A 700 -3.69 12.21 27.10
C TYR A 700 -2.49 11.93 26.20
N LEU A 701 -2.50 12.43 24.97
CA LEU A 701 -1.31 12.39 24.11
C LEU A 701 -0.12 13.14 24.77
N PRO A 702 1.13 12.73 24.45
CA PRO A 702 2.31 13.40 24.97
C PRO A 702 2.32 14.92 24.76
N GLY A 703 2.53 15.67 25.85
CA GLY A 703 2.56 17.14 25.83
C GLY A 703 1.18 17.83 25.79
N ALA A 704 0.08 17.09 25.75
CA ALA A 704 -1.26 17.69 25.79
C ALA A 704 -1.54 18.37 27.13
N LYS A 705 -2.11 19.60 27.10
CA LYS A 705 -2.50 20.31 28.34
C LYS A 705 -3.75 19.67 28.93
N TYR A 706 -3.75 19.48 30.24
CA TYR A 706 -4.91 18.92 30.93
C TYR A 706 -6.10 19.88 30.86
N LYS A 707 -7.28 19.35 30.51
CA LYS A 707 -8.52 20.15 30.41
C LYS A 707 -8.84 20.86 31.72
N THR A 708 -8.61 20.20 32.85
CA THR A 708 -8.77 20.77 34.20
C THR A 708 -7.90 22.01 34.40
N CYS A 709 -6.65 21.99 33.93
CA CYS A 709 -5.74 23.13 34.05
C CYS A 709 -6.08 24.31 33.13
N VAL A 710 -6.89 24.10 32.10
CA VAL A 710 -7.46 25.19 31.29
C VAL A 710 -8.69 25.77 32.01
N SER A 711 -9.58 24.92 32.52
CA SER A 711 -10.80 25.36 33.21
C SER A 711 -10.55 26.00 34.57
N THR A 712 -9.49 25.60 35.29
CA THR A 712 -9.14 26.12 36.62
C THR A 712 -7.62 26.37 36.75
N PRO A 713 -7.08 27.42 36.10
CA PRO A 713 -5.63 27.67 36.02
C PRO A 713 -4.91 27.81 37.37
N GLY A 714 -5.63 28.15 38.44
CA GLY A 714 -5.10 28.29 39.80
C GLY A 714 -5.12 27.03 40.66
N ALA A 715 -5.56 25.88 40.14
CA ALA A 715 -5.56 24.63 40.90
C ALA A 715 -4.12 24.21 41.28
N THR A 716 -3.92 23.74 42.51
CA THR A 716 -2.61 23.36 43.05
C THR A 716 -1.87 22.34 42.17
N ALA A 717 -2.60 21.42 41.53
CA ALA A 717 -2.06 20.44 40.59
C ALA A 717 -1.53 21.04 39.27
N CYS A 718 -1.97 22.26 38.93
CA CYS A 718 -1.57 22.98 37.72
C CYS A 718 -0.45 23.99 37.96
N THR A 719 -0.12 24.29 39.22
CA THR A 719 0.86 25.30 39.64
C THR A 719 2.11 24.71 40.33
N ASN A 720 2.02 23.52 40.92
CA ASN A 720 3.15 22.88 41.62
C ASN A 720 3.90 21.85 40.76
N GLY A 721 4.84 22.26 39.90
CA GLY A 721 5.98 21.44 39.42
C GLY A 721 5.73 20.12 38.66
N THR A 722 4.53 19.52 38.72
CA THR A 722 4.11 18.30 38.01
C THR A 722 3.61 18.59 36.59
N GLY A 723 3.64 19.86 36.18
CA GLY A 723 3.28 20.34 34.85
C GLY A 723 1.76 20.40 34.62
N SER A 724 1.29 21.45 33.93
CA SER A 724 -0.11 21.57 33.50
C SER A 724 -0.44 20.71 32.26
N SER A 725 0.38 19.70 31.96
CA SER A 725 0.36 18.90 30.72
C SER A 725 0.80 17.47 30.96
N SER A 726 0.38 16.58 30.06
CA SER A 726 0.86 15.21 29.97
C SER A 726 2.38 15.20 29.71
N PRO A 727 3.15 14.32 30.37
CA PRO A 727 4.59 14.18 30.11
C PRO A 727 4.90 13.92 28.63
N LEU A 728 6.03 14.42 28.13
CA LEU A 728 6.45 14.18 26.73
C LEU A 728 6.83 12.72 26.45
N ASP A 729 7.16 11.98 27.52
CA ASP A 729 7.48 10.56 27.56
C ASP A 729 6.28 9.71 28.01
N ASN A 730 5.04 10.21 27.93
CA ASN A 730 3.86 9.53 28.50
C ASN A 730 3.71 8.07 28.00
N PHE A 731 4.03 7.79 26.72
CA PHE A 731 4.01 6.43 26.20
C PHE A 731 5.05 5.49 26.84
N ALA A 732 6.13 6.00 27.43
CA ALA A 732 7.10 5.17 28.15
C ALA A 732 6.63 4.80 29.57
N ARG A 733 5.63 5.51 30.10
CA ARG A 733 5.10 5.33 31.46
C ARG A 733 3.94 4.33 31.49
N LYS A 734 3.51 3.90 32.69
CA LYS A 734 2.38 2.96 32.89
C LYS A 734 1.12 3.63 33.47
N ASN A 735 1.15 4.94 33.72
CA ASN A 735 0.10 5.68 34.42
C ASN A 735 -1.27 5.69 33.71
N ASP A 736 -1.30 5.45 32.41
CA ASP A 736 -2.50 5.42 31.57
C ASP A 736 -2.78 4.04 30.96
N ALA A 737 -2.02 3.00 31.35
CA ALA A 737 -2.25 1.63 30.95
C ALA A 737 -3.34 1.00 31.83
N LEU A 738 -4.31 0.34 31.20
CA LEU A 738 -5.38 -0.41 31.87
C LEU A 738 -4.95 -1.85 32.14
N PHE A 739 -4.36 -2.51 31.13
CA PHE A 739 -3.75 -3.84 31.24
C PHE A 739 -2.83 -4.14 30.06
N GLY A 740 -1.87 -5.03 30.26
CA GLY A 740 -0.99 -5.55 29.22
C GLY A 740 -1.58 -6.79 28.54
N VAL A 741 -1.29 -6.97 27.25
CA VAL A 741 -1.68 -8.14 26.46
C VAL A 741 -0.45 -8.70 25.76
N LYS A 742 -0.27 -10.02 25.83
CA LYS A 742 0.77 -10.75 25.11
C LYS A 742 0.13 -11.93 24.39
N LEU A 743 0.53 -12.19 23.16
CA LEU A 743 0.08 -13.36 22.41
C LEU A 743 1.22 -13.97 21.60
N ARG A 744 1.13 -15.27 21.43
CA ARG A 744 1.86 -16.05 20.44
C ARG A 744 0.88 -17.03 19.82
N VAL A 745 0.69 -16.97 18.51
CA VAL A 745 -0.19 -17.88 17.78
C VAL A 745 0.53 -18.33 16.51
N GLY A 746 0.49 -19.63 16.23
CA GLY A 746 1.12 -20.19 15.06
C GLY A 746 0.43 -21.45 14.55
N GLY A 747 0.60 -21.69 13.26
CA GLY A 747 0.03 -22.81 12.53
C GLY A 747 -0.35 -22.45 11.10
N ASN A 748 -1.41 -23.09 10.59
CA ASN A 748 -1.78 -23.00 9.17
C ASN A 748 -3.06 -22.20 9.01
N MET A 749 -3.06 -21.22 8.11
CA MET A 749 -4.22 -20.38 7.85
C MET A 749 -4.54 -20.37 6.36
N ASP A 750 -5.81 -20.57 6.04
CA ASP A 750 -6.36 -20.44 4.70
C ASP A 750 -7.52 -19.46 4.78
N PHE A 751 -7.50 -18.39 3.99
CA PHE A 751 -8.55 -17.37 4.03
C PHE A 751 -8.77 -16.69 2.69
N SER A 752 -9.91 -16.03 2.55
CA SER A 752 -10.28 -15.21 1.41
C SER A 752 -10.68 -13.81 1.87
N LEU A 753 -10.16 -12.80 1.16
CA LEU A 753 -10.73 -11.46 1.19
C LEU A 753 -11.77 -11.38 0.07
N ILE A 754 -13.02 -11.12 0.46
CA ILE A 754 -14.16 -11.20 -0.45
C ILE A 754 -14.59 -9.77 -0.84
N PRO A 755 -14.65 -9.44 -2.14
CA PRO A 755 -15.04 -8.11 -2.61
C PRO A 755 -16.55 -7.89 -2.44
N ASN A 756 -16.95 -7.29 -1.32
CA ASN A 756 -18.35 -6.96 -1.00
C ASN A 756 -18.52 -5.50 -0.55
N SER A 757 -17.63 -4.62 -1.03
CA SER A 757 -17.59 -3.22 -0.64
C SER A 757 -18.67 -2.35 -1.29
N GLU A 758 -19.24 -2.81 -2.40
CA GLU A 758 -20.36 -2.17 -3.09
C GLU A 758 -21.63 -2.27 -2.26
N TYR A 759 -22.36 -1.18 -2.09
CA TYR A 759 -23.69 -1.22 -1.51
C TYR A 759 -24.63 -2.01 -2.41
N GLN A 760 -25.31 -3.00 -1.83
CA GLN A 760 -26.36 -3.76 -2.49
C GLN A 760 -27.61 -3.76 -1.60
N ALA A 761 -28.78 -3.52 -2.19
CA ALA A 761 -30.04 -3.71 -1.49
C ALA A 761 -30.18 -5.19 -1.08
N ALA A 762 -30.55 -5.44 0.17
CA ALA A 762 -30.82 -6.81 0.63
C ALA A 762 -31.94 -7.44 -0.21
N ASN A 763 -31.68 -8.59 -0.82
CA ASN A 763 -32.67 -9.37 -1.57
C ASN A 763 -32.43 -10.88 -1.40
N SER A 764 -33.39 -11.70 -1.86
CA SER A 764 -33.29 -13.16 -1.77
C SER A 764 -32.08 -13.73 -2.54
N SER A 765 -31.57 -13.00 -3.53
CA SER A 765 -30.45 -13.39 -4.40
C SER A 765 -29.07 -13.20 -3.72
N ASN A 766 -28.96 -12.30 -2.74
CA ASN A 766 -27.75 -12.06 -1.95
C ASN A 766 -27.86 -12.56 -0.49
N GLY A 767 -28.79 -13.49 -0.22
CA GLY A 767 -28.94 -14.12 1.09
C GLY A 767 -29.36 -13.16 2.21
N ASN A 768 -30.05 -12.05 1.89
CA ASN A 768 -30.37 -10.95 2.80
C ASN A 768 -29.14 -10.21 3.38
N VAL A 769 -27.99 -10.30 2.73
CA VAL A 769 -26.75 -9.64 3.17
C VAL A 769 -26.60 -8.31 2.44
N ALA A 770 -26.78 -7.18 3.15
CA ALA A 770 -26.52 -5.85 2.58
C ALA A 770 -25.01 -5.69 2.25
N GLY A 771 -24.68 -5.14 1.08
CA GLY A 771 -23.28 -4.85 0.72
C GLY A 771 -22.63 -3.75 1.58
N GLY A 772 -21.47 -3.22 1.17
CA GLY A 772 -20.76 -2.18 1.93
C GLY A 772 -19.83 -2.73 3.03
N ARG A 773 -19.30 -3.94 2.83
CA ARG A 773 -18.49 -4.66 3.82
C ARG A 773 -17.22 -5.24 3.22
N MET A 774 -16.14 -5.20 3.97
CA MET A 774 -14.92 -5.96 3.66
C MET A 774 -14.91 -7.22 4.51
N ASN A 775 -15.07 -8.38 3.87
CA ASN A 775 -15.11 -9.67 4.54
C ASN A 775 -13.75 -10.36 4.49
N ILE A 776 -13.36 -10.95 5.62
CA ILE A 776 -12.22 -11.84 5.77
C ILE A 776 -12.76 -13.15 6.32
N VAL A 777 -12.80 -14.17 5.48
CA VAL A 777 -13.38 -15.48 5.83
C VAL A 777 -12.34 -16.56 5.65
N GLY A 778 -12.22 -17.46 6.62
CA GLY A 778 -11.20 -18.50 6.53
C GLY A 778 -11.19 -19.49 7.67
N GLU A 779 -10.17 -20.33 7.68
CA GLU A 779 -9.86 -21.29 8.72
C GLU A 779 -8.44 -21.06 9.24
N PHE A 780 -8.27 -21.26 10.54
CA PHE A 780 -6.99 -21.25 11.23
C PHE A 780 -6.84 -22.52 12.06
N GLU A 781 -5.81 -23.28 11.76
CA GLU A 781 -5.36 -24.44 12.51
C GLU A 781 -4.20 -24.02 13.41
N LEU A 782 -4.46 -23.97 14.72
CA LEU A 782 -3.44 -23.76 15.75
C LEU A 782 -2.66 -25.05 15.97
N THR A 783 -1.37 -25.02 15.66
CA THR A 783 -0.47 -26.17 15.76
C THR A 783 0.66 -25.92 16.75
N GLY A 784 1.28 -26.98 17.26
CA GLY A 784 2.37 -26.91 18.23
C GLY A 784 1.91 -26.68 19.67
N ASP A 785 2.87 -26.44 20.56
CA ASP A 785 2.70 -26.35 22.01
C ASP A 785 3.19 -24.99 22.56
N LYS A 786 3.20 -23.95 21.73
CA LYS A 786 3.68 -22.61 22.12
C LYS A 786 2.64 -21.51 21.97
N ASN A 787 1.43 -21.84 21.55
CA ASN A 787 0.38 -20.85 21.38
C ASN A 787 -0.11 -20.40 22.76
N THR A 788 -0.12 -19.09 22.99
CA THR A 788 -0.50 -18.51 24.27
C THR A 788 -1.18 -17.15 24.10
N ILE A 789 -2.10 -16.84 24.99
CA ILE A 789 -2.68 -15.50 25.17
C ILE A 789 -2.61 -15.16 26.66
N GLN A 790 -2.02 -14.02 27.00
CA GLN A 790 -1.84 -13.59 28.39
C GLN A 790 -2.30 -12.15 28.59
N ILE A 791 -2.92 -11.88 29.74
CA ILE A 791 -3.35 -10.56 30.19
C ILE A 791 -2.66 -10.27 31.51
N SER A 792 -2.02 -9.10 31.63
CA SER A 792 -1.26 -8.71 32.81
C SER A 792 -1.72 -7.41 33.44
N ASP A 793 -1.72 -7.32 34.76
CA ASP A 793 -1.91 -6.07 35.49
C ASP A 793 -0.71 -5.14 35.25
N PRO A 794 -0.93 -3.85 34.91
CA PRO A 794 0.15 -2.94 34.57
C PRO A 794 0.91 -2.40 35.80
N ASN A 795 0.35 -2.50 37.00
CA ASN A 795 0.95 -1.98 38.23
C ASN A 795 1.89 -2.99 38.88
N ASP A 796 1.47 -4.26 38.98
CA ASP A 796 2.27 -5.29 39.63
C ASP A 796 2.83 -6.35 38.66
N GLY A 797 2.23 -6.56 37.49
CA GLY A 797 2.68 -7.55 36.50
C GLY A 797 2.09 -8.96 36.68
N SER A 798 1.16 -9.15 37.64
CA SER A 798 0.40 -10.39 37.77
C SER A 798 -0.31 -10.73 36.46
N THR A 799 -0.32 -12.01 36.07
CA THR A 799 -0.73 -12.38 34.71
C THR A 799 -1.66 -13.60 34.71
N LEU A 800 -2.76 -13.52 33.96
CA LEU A 800 -3.60 -14.66 33.57
C LEU A 800 -3.18 -15.15 32.19
N GLY A 801 -2.84 -16.44 32.07
CA GLY A 801 -2.42 -17.05 30.80
C GLY A 801 -3.32 -18.20 30.35
N LEU A 802 -3.63 -18.21 29.06
CA LEU A 802 -4.17 -19.35 28.33
C LEU A 802 -3.04 -19.92 27.48
N ASP A 803 -2.40 -20.98 27.93
CA ASP A 803 -1.19 -21.52 27.32
C ASP A 803 -1.47 -22.85 26.59
N ASN A 804 -0.58 -23.17 25.65
CA ASN A 804 -0.58 -24.40 24.87
C ASN A 804 -1.88 -24.62 24.08
N ILE A 805 -2.35 -23.55 23.43
CA ILE A 805 -3.60 -23.55 22.67
C ILE A 805 -3.45 -24.35 21.37
N VAL A 806 -4.37 -25.27 21.10
CA VAL A 806 -4.40 -26.08 19.86
C VAL A 806 -5.83 -26.23 19.33
N GLY A 807 -5.96 -26.58 18.05
CA GLY A 807 -7.24 -26.94 17.43
C GLY A 807 -7.58 -26.09 16.22
N LYS A 808 -8.81 -26.24 15.70
CA LYS A 808 -9.25 -25.53 14.49
C LYS A 808 -10.33 -24.52 14.81
N MET A 809 -10.24 -23.35 14.18
CA MET A 809 -11.28 -22.33 14.17
C MET A 809 -11.54 -21.85 12.75
N ALA A 810 -12.80 -21.67 12.40
CA ALA A 810 -13.17 -20.88 11.23
C ALA A 810 -13.53 -19.47 11.69
N PHE A 811 -13.33 -18.48 10.83
CA PHE A 811 -13.69 -17.10 11.11
C PHE A 811 -14.41 -16.48 9.90
N ASP A 812 -15.40 -15.64 10.19
CA ASP A 812 -16.09 -14.76 9.24
C ASP A 812 -16.14 -13.38 9.88
N ASN A 813 -15.14 -12.57 9.56
CA ASN A 813 -14.99 -11.24 10.08
C ASN A 813 -15.34 -10.23 9.01
N ALA A 814 -16.00 -9.13 9.39
CA ALA A 814 -16.33 -8.07 8.48
C ALA A 814 -16.13 -6.69 9.10
N ILE A 815 -15.58 -5.77 8.31
CA ILE A 815 -15.62 -4.33 8.60
C ILE A 815 -16.70 -3.72 7.70
N VAL A 816 -17.66 -3.01 8.30
CA VAL A 816 -18.80 -2.43 7.60
C VAL A 816 -18.80 -0.92 7.83
N ILE A 817 -18.87 -0.16 6.74
CA ILE A 817 -19.09 1.30 6.78
C ILE A 817 -20.44 1.57 6.12
N ALA A 818 -21.32 2.25 6.84
CA ALA A 818 -22.68 2.54 6.36
C ALA A 818 -23.28 3.75 7.11
N PRO A 819 -24.32 4.40 6.55
CA PRO A 819 -25.12 5.35 7.32
C PRO A 819 -25.92 4.62 8.41
N ASP A 820 -26.10 5.25 9.56
CA ASP A 820 -27.01 4.77 10.60
C ASP A 820 -28.45 4.84 10.09
N ARG A 821 -29.11 3.69 10.05
CA ARG A 821 -30.49 3.53 9.60
C ARG A 821 -31.42 3.03 10.71
N ARG A 822 -30.98 3.05 11.97
CA ARG A 822 -31.86 2.70 13.10
C ARG A 822 -32.89 3.82 13.26
N GLY A 823 -34.19 3.49 13.23
CA GLY A 823 -35.28 4.46 13.35
C GLY A 823 -35.44 5.37 12.13
N THR A 824 -35.91 6.60 12.36
CA THR A 824 -36.02 7.67 11.36
C THR A 824 -35.32 8.93 11.87
N SER A 825 -35.11 9.94 11.02
CA SER A 825 -34.56 11.23 11.46
C SER A 825 -35.37 11.92 12.57
N ALA A 826 -36.65 11.56 12.74
CA ALA A 826 -37.49 12.07 13.82
C ALA A 826 -37.32 11.31 15.15
N THR A 827 -36.86 10.05 15.12
CA THR A 827 -36.78 9.17 16.30
C THR A 827 -35.37 8.78 16.69
N ASN A 828 -34.38 9.01 15.83
CA ASN A 828 -32.98 8.76 16.09
C ASN A 828 -32.14 9.98 15.66
N PRO A 829 -31.50 10.70 16.61
CA PRO A 829 -30.67 11.87 16.29
C PRO A 829 -29.43 11.52 15.48
N THR A 830 -29.01 10.25 15.43
CA THR A 830 -27.88 9.80 14.60
C THR A 830 -28.31 9.26 13.24
N TYR A 831 -29.59 9.35 12.86
CA TYR A 831 -30.05 8.85 11.55
C TYR A 831 -29.30 9.53 10.39
N GLY A 832 -28.67 8.73 9.53
CA GLY A 832 -27.86 9.20 8.41
C GLY A 832 -26.39 9.47 8.75
N GLU A 833 -26.01 9.47 10.04
CA GLU A 833 -24.61 9.62 10.47
C GLU A 833 -23.78 8.39 10.08
N GLY A 834 -22.48 8.59 9.85
CA GLY A 834 -21.58 7.48 9.51
C GLY A 834 -21.34 6.54 10.69
N VAL A 835 -21.44 5.23 10.42
CA VAL A 835 -21.16 4.15 11.37
C VAL A 835 -20.03 3.31 10.80
N VAL A 836 -19.05 2.97 11.64
CA VAL A 836 -18.14 1.84 11.38
C VAL A 836 -18.49 0.69 12.32
N SER A 837 -18.66 -0.51 11.78
CA SER A 837 -18.95 -1.72 12.55
C SER A 837 -17.89 -2.78 12.31
N PHE A 838 -17.39 -3.37 13.38
CA PHE A 838 -16.48 -4.51 13.39
C PHE A 838 -17.28 -5.73 13.83
N ASN A 839 -17.48 -6.65 12.90
CA ASN A 839 -18.19 -7.90 13.13
C ASN A 839 -17.15 -9.00 13.18
N ALA A 840 -17.06 -9.70 14.30
CA ALA A 840 -16.15 -10.83 14.48
C ALA A 840 -16.96 -12.10 14.71
N GLY A 841 -16.81 -13.08 13.82
CA GLY A 841 -17.46 -14.38 13.92
C GLY A 841 -16.40 -15.47 13.99
N PHE A 842 -16.45 -16.31 15.02
CA PHE A 842 -15.56 -17.45 15.20
C PHE A 842 -16.37 -18.73 15.39
N THR A 843 -16.06 -19.76 14.61
CA THR A 843 -16.60 -21.10 14.78
C THR A 843 -15.49 -22.01 15.29
N LEU A 844 -15.59 -22.45 16.54
CA LEU A 844 -14.62 -23.35 17.17
C LEU A 844 -14.94 -24.79 16.78
N ASN A 845 -13.93 -25.58 16.42
CA ASN A 845 -14.09 -26.91 15.83
C ASN A 845 -15.18 -26.94 14.72
N PRO A 846 -14.95 -26.32 13.55
CA PRO A 846 -15.96 -26.23 12.50
C PRO A 846 -16.55 -27.58 12.10
N ALA A 847 -15.71 -28.61 11.97
CA ALA A 847 -16.10 -29.99 11.70
C ALA A 847 -17.13 -30.54 12.72
N GLY A 848 -16.90 -30.27 14.02
CA GLY A 848 -17.80 -30.67 15.10
C GLY A 848 -19.05 -29.80 15.20
N THR A 849 -18.94 -28.51 14.89
CA THR A 849 -20.01 -27.52 15.04
C THR A 849 -21.08 -27.60 13.96
N THR A 850 -20.67 -27.68 12.70
CA THR A 850 -21.63 -27.63 11.57
C THR A 850 -21.96 -28.99 11.00
N ASN A 851 -21.23 -30.03 11.43
CA ASN A 851 -21.31 -31.40 10.91
C ASN A 851 -21.53 -31.44 9.38
N PRO A 852 -20.64 -30.83 8.58
CA PRO A 852 -20.81 -30.79 7.13
C PRO A 852 -20.83 -32.21 6.55
N LEU A 853 -21.55 -32.39 5.44
CA LEU A 853 -21.54 -33.64 4.67
C LEU A 853 -20.09 -34.03 4.31
N GLY A 854 -19.74 -35.30 4.54
CA GLY A 854 -18.42 -35.86 4.22
C GLY A 854 -17.34 -35.67 5.30
N VAL A 855 -17.66 -35.11 6.47
CA VAL A 855 -16.71 -34.99 7.59
C VAL A 855 -16.69 -36.25 8.46
N THR A 856 -15.50 -36.80 8.68
CA THR A 856 -15.25 -37.99 9.50
C THR A 856 -15.25 -37.67 11.00
N ASN A 857 -15.49 -38.69 11.85
CA ASN A 857 -15.33 -38.53 13.30
C ASN A 857 -13.89 -38.18 13.70
N ALA A 858 -12.90 -38.65 12.94
CA ALA A 858 -11.50 -38.32 13.16
C ALA A 858 -11.24 -36.81 12.98
N GLU A 859 -11.78 -36.20 11.92
CA GLU A 859 -11.67 -34.75 11.69
C GLU A 859 -12.34 -33.93 12.80
N LYS A 860 -13.51 -34.38 13.30
CA LYS A 860 -14.21 -33.72 14.43
C LYS A 860 -13.39 -33.76 15.72
N ILE A 861 -12.72 -34.87 16.00
CA ILE A 861 -11.88 -35.03 17.20
C ILE A 861 -10.59 -34.22 17.07
N ALA A 862 -9.97 -34.22 15.88
CA ALA A 862 -8.76 -33.46 15.59
C ALA A 862 -8.98 -31.93 15.64
N GLY A 863 -10.19 -31.47 15.29
CA GLY A 863 -10.52 -30.04 15.27
C GLY A 863 -10.86 -29.40 16.62
N VAL A 864 -10.97 -30.19 17.71
CA VAL A 864 -11.34 -29.69 19.04
C VAL A 864 -10.38 -28.60 19.50
N PHE A 865 -10.92 -27.43 19.85
CA PHE A 865 -10.14 -26.32 20.41
C PHE A 865 -9.81 -26.62 21.87
N ARG A 866 -8.52 -26.59 22.25
CA ARG A 866 -8.07 -26.89 23.61
C ARG A 866 -7.10 -25.83 24.11
N VAL A 867 -7.26 -25.43 25.36
CA VAL A 867 -6.27 -24.69 26.15
C VAL A 867 -5.80 -25.65 27.23
N LYS A 868 -4.59 -26.20 27.08
CA LYS A 868 -4.12 -27.24 28.01
C LYS A 868 -3.83 -26.68 29.39
N ASP A 869 -3.41 -25.42 29.47
CA ASP A 869 -2.99 -24.82 30.74
C ASP A 869 -3.58 -23.42 30.89
N ILE A 870 -4.55 -23.29 31.79
CA ILE A 870 -5.02 -22.00 32.30
C ILE A 870 -4.19 -21.70 33.55
N ASN A 871 -3.38 -20.64 33.52
CA ASN A 871 -2.39 -20.36 34.56
C ASN A 871 -2.57 -18.95 35.16
N LEU A 872 -2.31 -18.83 36.46
CA LEU A 872 -2.05 -17.55 37.12
C LEU A 872 -0.57 -17.43 37.46
N TYR A 873 0.07 -16.39 36.96
CA TYR A 873 1.48 -16.10 37.19
C TYR A 873 1.63 -14.95 38.19
N PRO A 874 2.52 -15.10 39.19
CA PRO A 874 2.82 -14.02 40.11
C PRO A 874 3.53 -12.85 39.39
N PRO A 875 3.52 -11.66 40.00
CA PRO A 875 4.15 -10.46 39.44
C PRO A 875 5.68 -10.56 39.22
N GLN A 876 6.35 -11.50 39.88
CA GLN A 876 7.77 -11.82 39.66
C GLN A 876 7.89 -13.17 38.94
N THR A 877 8.96 -13.38 38.17
CA THR A 877 9.23 -14.66 37.49
C THR A 877 9.16 -15.82 38.48
N GLY A 878 8.25 -16.77 38.27
CA GLY A 878 8.02 -17.91 39.15
C GLY A 878 7.10 -18.94 38.51
N ASN A 879 7.00 -20.12 39.13
CA ASN A 879 6.12 -21.18 38.62
C ASN A 879 4.66 -20.70 38.72
N GLY A 880 3.98 -20.63 37.58
CA GLY A 880 2.54 -20.32 37.54
C GLY A 880 1.73 -21.40 38.25
N ALA A 881 0.61 -20.99 38.84
CA ALA A 881 -0.38 -21.92 39.38
C ALA A 881 -1.34 -22.33 38.26
N ARG A 882 -1.32 -23.62 37.89
CA ARG A 882 -2.26 -24.19 36.91
C ARG A 882 -3.64 -24.34 37.54
N LEU A 883 -4.62 -23.66 36.96
CA LEU A 883 -6.02 -23.70 37.35
C LEU A 883 -6.78 -24.86 36.67
N GLY A 884 -6.39 -25.24 35.44
CA GLY A 884 -7.04 -26.34 34.73
C GLY A 884 -6.78 -26.36 33.22
N GLU A 885 -7.64 -27.09 32.50
CA GLU A 885 -7.68 -27.24 31.04
C GLU A 885 -9.09 -26.91 30.54
N LEU A 886 -9.19 -26.34 29.33
CA LEU A 886 -10.44 -26.06 28.62
C LEU A 886 -10.46 -26.81 27.29
N ALA A 887 -11.57 -27.50 26.99
CA ALA A 887 -11.80 -28.12 25.68
C ALA A 887 -13.17 -27.72 25.14
N ILE A 888 -13.19 -27.18 23.92
CA ILE A 888 -14.40 -26.76 23.20
C ILE A 888 -14.58 -27.68 21.99
N THR A 889 -15.56 -28.59 22.09
CA THR A 889 -15.86 -29.59 21.05
C THR A 889 -16.70 -29.03 19.90
N GLY A 890 -17.27 -27.84 20.06
CA GLY A 890 -17.99 -27.09 19.03
C GLY A 890 -18.62 -25.83 19.63
N GLY A 891 -18.85 -24.82 18.81
CA GLY A 891 -19.50 -23.57 19.22
C GLY A 891 -19.26 -22.42 18.25
N ARG A 892 -20.10 -21.40 18.33
CA ARG A 892 -19.94 -20.13 17.61
C ARG A 892 -19.87 -18.97 18.59
N LEU A 893 -18.92 -18.06 18.38
CA LEU A 893 -18.80 -16.80 19.08
C LEU A 893 -18.95 -15.68 18.05
N ASN A 894 -19.99 -14.86 18.22
CA ASN A 894 -20.23 -13.70 17.37
C ASN A 894 -20.18 -12.45 18.23
N SER A 895 -19.44 -11.44 17.77
CA SER A 895 -19.34 -10.13 18.39
C SER A 895 -19.56 -9.05 17.33
N GLN A 896 -20.27 -7.99 17.72
CA GLN A 896 -20.43 -6.79 16.91
C GLN A 896 -20.10 -5.58 17.77
N PHE A 897 -19.18 -4.76 17.29
CA PHE A 897 -18.84 -3.48 17.88
C PHE A 897 -19.03 -2.38 16.86
N SER A 898 -19.90 -1.41 17.14
CA SER A 898 -20.20 -0.29 16.23
C SER A 898 -19.83 1.03 16.88
N ILE A 899 -19.13 1.88 16.13
CA ILE A 899 -18.73 3.22 16.54
C ILE A 899 -19.52 4.24 15.73
N ILE A 900 -20.17 5.16 16.44
CA ILE A 900 -20.76 6.39 15.88
C ILE A 900 -20.07 7.55 16.57
N PRO A 901 -19.23 8.29 15.85
CA PRO A 901 -18.59 9.47 16.39
C PRO A 901 -19.61 10.55 16.75
N ARG A 902 -19.31 11.34 17.78
CA ARG A 902 -20.04 12.58 18.04
C ARG A 902 -19.48 13.63 17.10
N ASN A 903 -20.29 14.04 16.12
CA ASN A 903 -19.99 15.14 15.20
C ASN A 903 -20.50 16.46 15.77
#